data_AF-A0A4Q7ZBN1-F1
#
_entry.id   AF-A0A4Q7ZBN1-F1
#
_cell.length_a   1.000
_cell.length_b   1.000
_cell.length_c   1.000
_cell.angle_alpha   90.00
_cell.angle_beta   90.00
_cell.angle_gamma   90.00
#
_symmetry.space_group_name_H-M   'P 1'
#
loop_
_entity.id
_entity.type
_entity.pdbx_description
1 polymer ?
#
loop_
_entity_poly.entity_id
_entity_poly.type
_entity_poly.pdbx_seq_one_letter_code
_entity_poly.pdbx_strand_id
1 'polypeptide(L)'
;MPFPSPLLRALGMSYGWTLLTPSAAAGGLFLLVTLLNPVQGLAGLLGCLSALGCARWQRQDDSLLPVHGFNGLLTGLLLGGLSLAGATLAACSVMGGLLASLLTQLIGAATWPLLRVPVLSLPFVAAGWLMMLALHAQSAATVTAVPSLFGGTMDRFLTTLGSILMQPQPLAGLMFLLCITVVSRWLALMALLGYLVSALPALLPGFPGLSHSAAFNAMLTAMALGGLFVTPGPGSLLLAVSGSLLTVLLDAALSRLTGLAGLLPLSLPFVLTTALGLHAARQAGQPRVQPEHPRIPERSLESRNLEAARVGRSGTLPLMLPVNGDWDVYQGFDGEHTHQGPWRYAIDLIVTEGGLSFHQDGSRIDHYYAFGLPVLSPCHGQVVGLVAEIPDNEPGAMNLEQNWGNYLLIRLAGGACVLLAHLQQGSLGVAIGDWLKPGDPVGRCGNSGRSPQPHLHLSVVEYAHPAAPTLPFHLCGLNRLEGDRRAFRLNHVPQTGDRLENVWAGPVLPLPLLPGRQLRYGDGGGHQTELTVDATLDGRFRISGRGSAAALTDNTPTVLACYEREGGSDRFLDLWLLAAGFTPASERVTHWHDRPPIRLLPASLWRALAWICPGLVSLDSRYRREWEPVNRQWRQAGEHRLFGRARLETTAWISPELGLMRLEARMGQRGWHYHLIRAAQQGDTGIPAFSLEFDTRGDPTCP
;
A
#
# COMPACT_ATOMS: atom_id res chain seq x y z
N MET A 1 -7.55 -21.21 -10.64
CA MET A 1 -8.81 -21.60 -11.32
C MET A 1 -9.92 -20.73 -10.77
N PRO A 2 -10.81 -20.13 -11.59
CA PRO A 2 -12.00 -19.49 -11.07
C PRO A 2 -12.92 -20.55 -10.44
N PHE A 3 -13.39 -20.32 -9.21
CA PHE A 3 -14.33 -21.20 -8.55
C PHE A 3 -15.70 -21.10 -9.26
N PRO A 4 -16.36 -22.22 -9.61
CA PRO A 4 -17.53 -22.23 -10.48
C PRO A 4 -18.82 -21.73 -9.82
N SER A 5 -18.83 -21.43 -8.51
CA SER A 5 -19.97 -20.76 -7.85
C SER A 5 -19.54 -19.77 -6.74
N PRO A 6 -20.27 -18.65 -6.54
CA PRO A 6 -20.01 -17.71 -5.45
C PRO A 6 -20.04 -18.37 -4.06
N LEU A 7 -20.90 -19.39 -3.89
CA LEU A 7 -20.99 -20.16 -2.66
C LEU A 7 -19.72 -20.99 -2.40
N LEU A 8 -19.19 -21.68 -3.42
CA LEU A 8 -17.96 -22.46 -3.28
C LEU A 8 -16.77 -21.56 -2.96
N ARG A 9 -16.72 -20.35 -3.55
CA ARG A 9 -15.72 -19.35 -3.20
C ARG A 9 -15.86 -18.90 -1.75
N ALA A 10 -17.07 -18.58 -1.28
CA ALA A 10 -17.32 -18.17 0.10
C ALA A 10 -16.97 -19.29 1.10
N LEU A 11 -17.32 -20.55 0.78
CA LEU A 11 -16.95 -21.72 1.57
C LEU A 11 -15.42 -21.87 1.67
N GLY A 12 -14.73 -21.83 0.53
CA GLY A 12 -13.27 -21.89 0.50
C GLY A 12 -12.63 -20.73 1.27
N MET A 13 -13.16 -19.50 1.14
CA MET A 13 -12.66 -18.36 1.91
C MET A 13 -12.92 -18.51 3.41
N SER A 14 -14.07 -19.07 3.82
CA SER A 14 -14.40 -19.34 5.22
C SER A 14 -13.38 -20.27 5.86
N TYR A 15 -13.03 -21.36 5.18
CA TYR A 15 -11.94 -22.23 5.62
C TYR A 15 -10.60 -21.50 5.64
N GLY A 16 -10.27 -20.71 4.63
CA GLY A 16 -9.01 -19.94 4.59
C GLY A 16 -8.86 -18.97 5.77
N TRP A 17 -9.95 -18.32 6.19
CA TRP A 17 -9.96 -17.34 7.29
C TRP A 17 -9.65 -17.93 8.66
N THR A 18 -9.90 -19.23 8.88
CA THR A 18 -9.56 -19.91 10.15
C THR A 18 -8.08 -19.81 10.49
N LEU A 19 -7.21 -19.71 9.48
CA LEU A 19 -5.76 -19.55 9.62
C LEU A 19 -5.27 -18.18 9.16
N LEU A 20 -6.15 -17.17 9.15
CA LEU A 20 -5.79 -15.80 8.75
C LEU A 20 -5.22 -15.73 7.32
N THR A 21 -5.62 -16.68 6.45
CA THR A 21 -5.19 -16.76 5.05
C THR A 21 -6.40 -16.51 4.12
N PRO A 22 -6.57 -15.30 3.56
CA PRO A 22 -7.73 -14.97 2.73
C PRO A 22 -7.66 -15.60 1.33
N SER A 23 -7.62 -16.94 1.23
CA SER A 23 -7.46 -17.71 0.00
C SER A 23 -8.43 -18.88 -0.05
N ALA A 24 -9.32 -18.87 -1.05
CA ALA A 24 -10.26 -19.97 -1.27
C ALA A 24 -9.56 -21.30 -1.62
N ALA A 25 -8.41 -21.23 -2.32
CA ALA A 25 -7.63 -22.41 -2.65
C ALA A 25 -6.99 -23.03 -1.39
N ALA A 26 -6.48 -22.20 -0.48
CA ALA A 26 -5.96 -22.68 0.81
C ALA A 26 -7.08 -23.32 1.65
N GLY A 27 -8.26 -22.71 1.67
CA GLY A 27 -9.40 -23.28 2.40
C GLY A 27 -9.89 -24.62 1.86
N GLY A 28 -9.78 -24.87 0.55
CA GLY A 28 -10.05 -26.19 -0.02
C GLY A 28 -9.14 -27.28 0.54
N LEU A 29 -7.86 -26.96 0.81
CA LEU A 29 -6.94 -27.88 1.49
C LEU A 29 -7.30 -28.04 2.98
N PHE A 30 -7.67 -26.95 3.66
CA PHE A 30 -8.07 -27.02 5.08
C PHE A 30 -9.33 -27.84 5.30
N LEU A 31 -10.29 -27.81 4.36
CA LEU A 31 -11.42 -28.75 4.34
C LEU A 31 -10.92 -30.19 4.42
N LEU A 32 -9.96 -30.58 3.58
CA LEU A 32 -9.40 -31.94 3.58
C LEU A 32 -8.72 -32.28 4.91
N VAL A 33 -8.03 -31.31 5.54
CA VAL A 33 -7.41 -31.53 6.85
C VAL A 33 -8.47 -31.76 7.94
N THR A 34 -9.58 -31.01 7.92
CA THR A 34 -10.67 -31.25 8.89
C THR A 34 -11.31 -32.64 8.73
N LEU A 35 -11.23 -33.23 7.53
CA LEU A 35 -11.75 -34.57 7.26
C LEU A 35 -10.80 -35.70 7.69
N LEU A 36 -9.61 -35.40 8.24
CA LEU A 36 -8.81 -36.41 8.94
C LEU A 36 -9.56 -37.00 10.14
N ASN A 37 -10.48 -36.24 10.72
CA ASN A 37 -11.55 -36.74 11.58
C ASN A 37 -12.90 -36.48 10.88
N PRO A 38 -13.46 -37.46 10.14
CA PRO A 38 -14.65 -37.24 9.32
C PRO A 38 -15.86 -36.72 10.10
N VAL A 39 -16.07 -37.19 11.34
CA VAL A 39 -17.20 -36.75 12.18
C VAL A 39 -17.06 -35.26 12.49
N GLN A 40 -15.89 -34.85 12.95
CA GLN A 40 -15.61 -33.47 13.29
C GLN A 40 -15.61 -32.56 12.05
N GLY A 41 -14.98 -33.00 10.95
CA GLY A 41 -14.96 -32.27 9.69
C GLY A 41 -16.34 -32.06 9.06
N LEU A 42 -17.21 -33.08 9.11
CA LEU A 42 -18.60 -32.96 8.63
C LEU A 42 -19.43 -32.02 9.53
N ALA A 43 -19.26 -32.08 10.86
CA ALA A 43 -19.89 -31.14 11.78
C ALA A 43 -19.45 -29.69 11.50
N GLY A 44 -18.16 -29.46 11.28
CA GLY A 44 -17.60 -28.18 10.85
C GLY A 44 -18.19 -27.68 9.52
N LEU A 45 -18.28 -28.56 8.51
CA LEU A 45 -18.87 -28.22 7.22
C LEU A 45 -20.35 -27.83 7.35
N LEU A 46 -21.14 -28.58 8.13
CA LEU A 46 -22.55 -28.25 8.40
C LEU A 46 -22.70 -26.90 9.11
N GLY A 47 -21.86 -26.63 10.11
CA GLY A 47 -21.84 -25.33 10.80
C GLY A 47 -21.51 -24.17 9.85
N CYS A 48 -20.52 -24.36 8.98
CA CYS A 48 -20.13 -23.37 7.97
C CYS A 48 -21.27 -23.09 6.97
N LEU A 49 -21.87 -24.13 6.40
CA LEU A 49 -22.96 -24.00 5.42
C LEU A 49 -24.19 -23.34 6.04
N SER A 50 -24.52 -23.69 7.29
CA SER A 50 -25.65 -23.09 8.03
C SER A 50 -25.40 -21.60 8.29
N ALA A 51 -24.17 -21.23 8.68
CA ALA A 51 -23.80 -19.83 8.91
C ALA A 51 -23.84 -19.00 7.62
N LEU A 52 -23.37 -19.54 6.49
CA LEU A 52 -23.42 -18.91 5.18
C LEU A 52 -24.87 -18.74 4.68
N GLY A 53 -25.71 -19.75 4.89
CA GLY A 53 -27.15 -19.68 4.60
C GLY A 53 -27.84 -18.58 5.40
N CYS A 54 -27.55 -18.50 6.70
CA CYS A 54 -28.07 -17.45 7.58
C CYS A 54 -27.61 -16.05 7.16
N ALA A 55 -26.33 -15.87 6.82
CA ALA A 55 -25.79 -14.59 6.39
C ALA A 55 -26.43 -14.10 5.07
N ARG A 56 -26.71 -15.02 4.13
CA ARG A 56 -27.45 -14.70 2.91
C ARG A 56 -28.90 -14.35 3.17
N TRP A 57 -29.55 -15.06 4.09
CA TRP A 57 -30.91 -14.73 4.52
C TRP A 57 -30.98 -13.32 5.14
N GLN A 58 -29.95 -12.93 5.90
CA GLN A 58 -29.76 -11.57 6.42
C GLN A 58 -29.34 -10.54 5.37
N ARG A 59 -29.14 -10.93 4.09
CA ARG A 59 -28.67 -10.08 2.99
C ARG A 59 -27.34 -9.38 3.29
N GLN A 60 -26.41 -10.08 3.94
CA GLN A 60 -25.06 -9.57 4.18
C GLN A 60 -24.27 -9.44 2.88
N ASP A 61 -23.35 -8.47 2.83
CA ASP A 61 -22.45 -8.28 1.70
C ASP A 61 -21.61 -9.54 1.43
N ASP A 62 -21.38 -9.85 0.15
CA ASP A 62 -20.62 -11.02 -0.28
C ASP A 62 -19.18 -11.05 0.29
N SER A 63 -18.61 -9.87 0.58
CA SER A 63 -17.30 -9.71 1.20
C SER A 63 -17.28 -10.17 2.66
N LEU A 64 -18.42 -10.14 3.36
CA LEU A 64 -18.57 -10.52 4.76
C LEU A 64 -18.98 -11.98 4.94
N LEU A 65 -19.55 -12.63 3.92
CA LEU A 65 -19.94 -14.05 3.98
C LEU A 65 -18.85 -14.97 4.57
N PRO A 66 -17.55 -14.84 4.20
CA PRO A 66 -16.50 -15.67 4.78
C PRO A 66 -16.31 -15.49 6.29
N VAL A 67 -16.58 -14.29 6.82
CA VAL A 67 -16.49 -13.96 8.26
C VAL A 67 -17.56 -14.73 9.06
N HIS A 68 -18.78 -14.81 8.52
CA HIS A 68 -19.86 -15.60 9.11
C HIS A 68 -19.55 -17.10 9.00
N GLY A 69 -19.13 -17.55 7.81
CA GLY A 69 -18.84 -18.96 7.54
C GLY A 69 -17.74 -19.53 8.45
N PHE A 70 -16.64 -18.80 8.68
CA PHE A 70 -15.55 -19.33 9.50
C PHE A 70 -15.94 -19.44 10.99
N ASN A 71 -16.73 -18.50 11.53
CA ASN A 71 -17.22 -18.60 12.91
C ASN A 71 -18.18 -19.80 13.07
N GLY A 72 -19.04 -20.05 12.08
CA GLY A 72 -19.87 -21.25 12.03
C GLY A 72 -19.06 -22.54 11.91
N LEU A 73 -18.01 -22.53 11.09
CA LEU A 73 -17.08 -23.65 10.91
C LEU A 73 -16.40 -24.04 12.23
N LEU A 74 -15.78 -23.08 12.94
CA LEU A 74 -15.11 -23.34 14.22
C LEU A 74 -16.11 -23.86 15.27
N THR A 75 -17.34 -23.34 15.27
CA THR A 75 -18.40 -23.82 16.17
C THR A 75 -18.78 -25.27 15.89
N GLY A 76 -18.94 -25.64 14.61
CA GLY A 76 -19.21 -27.02 14.22
C GLY A 76 -18.05 -27.97 14.54
N LEU A 77 -16.79 -27.54 14.33
CA LEU A 77 -15.60 -28.34 14.68
C LEU A 77 -15.49 -28.58 16.19
N LEU A 78 -15.83 -27.58 17.01
CA LEU A 78 -15.89 -27.73 18.47
C LEU A 78 -16.94 -28.78 18.87
N LEU A 79 -18.15 -28.68 18.34
CA LEU A 79 -19.25 -29.60 18.63
C LEU A 79 -18.95 -31.04 18.19
N GLY A 80 -18.28 -31.22 17.06
CA GLY A 80 -17.85 -32.52 16.57
C GLY A 80 -16.75 -33.18 17.43
N GLY A 81 -16.11 -32.44 18.33
CA GLY A 81 -15.19 -32.97 19.35
C GLY A 81 -15.87 -33.34 20.68
N LEU A 82 -17.17 -33.04 20.84
CA LEU A 82 -17.95 -33.42 22.01
C LEU A 82 -18.53 -34.83 21.83
N SER A 83 -19.01 -35.42 22.94
CA SER A 83 -19.66 -36.74 22.98
C SER A 83 -21.08 -36.75 22.35
N LEU A 84 -21.23 -36.17 21.17
CA LEU A 84 -22.46 -36.14 20.36
C LEU A 84 -22.30 -37.03 19.14
N ALA A 85 -23.39 -37.69 18.71
CA ALA A 85 -23.37 -38.56 17.54
C ALA A 85 -24.66 -38.46 16.71
N GLY A 86 -24.57 -38.90 15.45
CA GLY A 86 -25.71 -39.04 14.56
C GLY A 86 -26.49 -37.73 14.33
N ALA A 87 -27.82 -37.84 14.36
CA ALA A 87 -28.72 -36.72 14.10
C ALA A 87 -28.58 -35.56 15.10
N THR A 88 -28.26 -35.86 16.36
CA THR A 88 -28.08 -34.85 17.42
C THR A 88 -26.88 -33.94 17.10
N LEU A 89 -25.74 -34.53 16.71
CA LEU A 89 -24.57 -33.75 16.31
C LEU A 89 -24.87 -32.88 15.09
N ALA A 90 -25.57 -33.43 14.09
CA ALA A 90 -25.94 -32.66 12.89
C ALA A 90 -26.85 -31.47 13.24
N ALA A 91 -27.90 -31.68 14.05
CA ALA A 91 -28.81 -30.62 14.48
C ALA A 91 -28.10 -29.54 15.32
N CYS A 92 -27.23 -29.95 16.26
CA CYS A 92 -26.43 -29.03 17.06
C CYS A 92 -25.45 -28.23 16.20
N SER A 93 -24.84 -28.86 15.18
CA SER A 93 -23.92 -28.18 14.26
C SER A 93 -24.63 -27.12 13.42
N VAL A 94 -25.85 -27.41 12.95
CA VAL A 94 -26.70 -26.42 12.26
C VAL A 94 -27.05 -25.27 13.20
N MET A 95 -27.56 -25.57 14.40
CA MET A 95 -27.92 -24.57 15.41
C MET A 95 -26.73 -23.68 15.78
N GLY A 96 -25.57 -24.29 16.04
CA GLY A 96 -24.33 -23.58 16.36
C GLY A 96 -23.87 -22.68 15.21
N GLY A 97 -23.98 -23.14 13.96
CA GLY A 97 -23.68 -22.33 12.78
C GLY A 97 -24.61 -21.12 12.62
N LEU A 98 -25.93 -21.31 12.83
CA LEU A 98 -26.91 -20.21 12.83
C LEU A 98 -26.60 -19.19 13.94
N LEU A 99 -26.37 -19.67 15.16
CA LEU A 99 -26.04 -18.84 16.32
C LEU A 99 -24.75 -18.04 16.09
N ALA A 100 -23.68 -18.68 15.61
CA ALA A 100 -22.41 -18.03 15.30
C ALA A 100 -22.58 -16.93 14.24
N SER A 101 -23.43 -17.14 13.24
CA SER A 101 -23.71 -16.15 12.20
C SER A 101 -24.48 -14.93 12.74
N LEU A 102 -25.51 -15.16 13.57
CA LEU A 102 -26.25 -14.08 14.24
C LEU A 102 -25.35 -13.27 15.17
N LEU A 103 -24.50 -13.94 15.95
CA LEU A 103 -23.53 -13.29 16.82
C LEU A 103 -22.45 -12.54 16.01
N THR A 104 -22.06 -13.02 14.83
CA THR A 104 -21.13 -12.31 13.96
C THR A 104 -21.69 -10.95 13.55
N GLN A 105 -22.96 -10.90 13.16
CA GLN A 105 -23.65 -9.66 12.82
C GLN A 105 -23.74 -8.72 14.03
N LEU A 106 -24.24 -9.23 15.17
CA LEU A 106 -24.47 -8.43 16.37
C LEU A 106 -23.17 -7.83 16.92
N ILE A 107 -22.14 -8.67 17.09
CA ILE A 107 -20.86 -8.25 17.65
C ILE A 107 -20.16 -7.31 16.65
N GLY A 108 -20.18 -7.61 15.36
CA GLY A 108 -19.59 -6.74 14.34
C GLY A 108 -20.19 -5.34 14.30
N ALA A 109 -21.52 -5.25 14.38
CA ALA A 109 -22.23 -3.97 14.46
C ALA A 109 -21.87 -3.16 15.72
N ALA A 110 -21.56 -3.83 16.83
CA ALA A 110 -21.18 -3.19 18.07
C ALA A 110 -19.70 -2.78 18.12
N THR A 111 -18.79 -3.65 17.69
CA THR A 111 -17.34 -3.43 17.87
C THR A 111 -16.72 -2.54 16.80
N TRP A 112 -17.21 -2.59 15.56
CA TRP A 112 -16.61 -1.86 14.46
C TRP A 112 -16.67 -0.33 14.63
N PRO A 113 -17.83 0.28 14.97
CA PRO A 113 -17.92 1.73 15.15
C PRO A 113 -17.10 2.24 16.34
N LEU A 114 -17.00 1.44 17.40
CA LEU A 114 -16.33 1.82 18.65
C LEU A 114 -14.81 1.69 18.57
N LEU A 115 -14.32 0.55 18.06
CA LEU A 115 -12.90 0.19 18.15
C LEU A 115 -12.19 0.16 16.79
N ARG A 116 -12.93 0.05 15.68
CA ARG A 116 -12.41 -0.21 14.33
C ARG A 116 -11.48 -1.43 14.27
N VAL A 117 -11.87 -2.49 14.98
CA VAL A 117 -11.14 -3.76 15.06
C VAL A 117 -12.03 -4.86 14.45
N PRO A 118 -11.47 -5.82 13.70
CA PRO A 118 -12.23 -6.96 13.19
C PRO A 118 -12.84 -7.79 14.32
N VAL A 119 -13.98 -8.43 14.05
CA VAL A 119 -14.70 -9.28 15.03
C VAL A 119 -13.89 -10.53 15.41
N LEU A 120 -12.99 -10.96 14.52
CA LEU A 120 -12.19 -12.19 14.67
C LEU A 120 -13.10 -13.37 15.04
N SER A 121 -12.57 -14.33 15.82
CA SER A 121 -13.28 -15.53 16.25
C SER A 121 -14.10 -15.32 17.54
N LEU A 122 -14.41 -14.07 17.93
CA LEU A 122 -15.24 -13.79 19.10
C LEU A 122 -16.66 -14.40 19.00
N PRO A 123 -17.34 -14.36 17.83
CA PRO A 123 -18.65 -15.00 17.68
C PRO A 123 -18.59 -16.51 17.88
N PHE A 124 -17.53 -17.17 17.42
CA PHE A 124 -17.26 -18.57 17.69
C PHE A 124 -17.12 -18.85 19.20
N VAL A 125 -16.35 -18.04 19.93
CA VAL A 125 -16.18 -18.24 21.39
C VAL A 125 -17.54 -18.16 22.09
N ALA A 126 -18.34 -17.14 21.79
CA ALA A 126 -19.65 -16.93 22.39
C ALA A 126 -20.64 -18.05 22.02
N ALA A 127 -20.72 -18.42 20.74
CA ALA A 127 -21.57 -19.53 20.29
C ALA A 127 -21.14 -20.87 20.91
N GLY A 128 -19.84 -21.14 20.94
CA GLY A 128 -19.25 -22.33 21.53
C GLY A 128 -19.59 -22.48 23.00
N TRP A 129 -19.40 -21.42 23.80
CA TRP A 129 -19.76 -21.43 25.23
C TRP A 129 -21.25 -21.65 25.45
N LEU A 130 -22.12 -20.96 24.70
CA LEU A 130 -23.57 -21.15 24.82
C LEU A 130 -23.97 -22.59 24.51
N MET A 131 -23.40 -23.18 23.46
CA MET A 131 -23.69 -24.57 23.12
C MET A 131 -23.12 -25.56 24.15
N MET A 132 -21.90 -25.35 24.64
CA MET A 132 -21.30 -26.21 25.67
C MET A 132 -22.12 -26.21 26.97
N LEU A 133 -22.55 -25.02 27.42
CA LEU A 133 -23.40 -24.87 28.60
C LEU A 133 -24.78 -25.51 28.38
N ALA A 134 -25.40 -25.30 27.22
CA ALA A 134 -26.71 -25.88 26.91
C ALA A 134 -26.67 -27.42 26.88
N LEU A 135 -25.62 -27.99 26.31
CA LEU A 135 -25.53 -29.43 26.06
C LEU A 135 -25.01 -30.23 27.26
N HIS A 136 -24.34 -29.58 28.23
CA HIS A 136 -23.63 -30.26 29.33
C HIS A 136 -22.72 -31.41 28.84
N ALA A 137 -22.28 -31.34 27.58
CA ALA A 137 -21.62 -32.44 26.90
C ALA A 137 -20.13 -32.46 27.22
N GLN A 138 -19.63 -33.63 27.60
CA GLN A 138 -18.20 -33.83 27.87
C GLN A 138 -17.46 -34.06 26.55
N SER A 139 -16.15 -33.80 26.52
CA SER A 139 -15.29 -34.14 25.40
C SER A 139 -15.37 -35.63 25.08
N ALA A 140 -15.48 -36.01 23.80
CA ALA A 140 -15.49 -37.41 23.42
C ALA A 140 -14.17 -38.09 23.83
N ALA A 141 -14.24 -39.10 24.69
CA ALA A 141 -13.08 -39.88 25.12
C ALA A 141 -12.68 -40.88 24.02
N THR A 142 -12.08 -40.41 22.94
CA THR A 142 -11.43 -41.28 21.96
C THR A 142 -10.00 -40.80 21.74
N VAL A 143 -9.09 -41.28 22.59
CA VAL A 143 -7.65 -41.20 22.34
C VAL A 143 -7.33 -42.31 21.35
N THR A 144 -7.46 -42.03 20.05
CA THR A 144 -6.73 -42.81 19.06
C THR A 144 -5.25 -42.50 19.20
N ALA A 145 -4.40 -43.53 19.17
CA ALA A 145 -2.95 -43.31 19.17
C ALA A 145 -2.59 -42.46 17.95
N VAL A 146 -2.20 -41.21 18.18
CA VAL A 146 -1.82 -40.30 17.12
C VAL A 146 -0.44 -40.71 16.61
N PRO A 147 -0.29 -41.05 15.31
CA PRO A 147 1.00 -41.44 14.77
C PRO A 147 2.00 -40.30 14.88
N SER A 148 3.20 -40.62 15.38
CA SER A 148 4.34 -39.72 15.32
C SER A 148 4.86 -39.64 13.89
N LEU A 149 5.19 -38.44 13.42
CA LEU A 149 5.79 -38.25 12.08
C LEU A 149 7.31 -38.11 12.16
N PHE A 150 7.78 -37.26 13.07
CA PHE A 150 9.20 -36.93 13.21
C PHE A 150 9.70 -37.09 14.66
N GLY A 151 8.79 -37.23 15.63
CA GLY A 151 9.10 -37.32 17.06
C GLY A 151 9.51 -36.00 17.70
N GLY A 152 9.68 -36.03 19.02
CA GLY A 152 10.34 -34.98 19.79
C GLY A 152 9.64 -33.60 19.81
N THR A 153 10.39 -32.54 19.53
CA THR A 153 9.91 -31.15 19.51
C THR A 153 9.15 -30.79 18.24
N MET A 154 9.48 -31.44 17.11
CA MET A 154 8.85 -31.17 15.82
C MET A 154 7.36 -31.57 15.85
N ASP A 155 7.07 -32.79 16.32
CA ASP A 155 5.67 -33.26 16.43
C ASP A 155 4.85 -32.42 17.43
N ARG A 156 5.47 -31.87 18.50
CA ARG A 156 4.80 -30.94 19.42
C ARG A 156 4.42 -29.62 18.73
N PHE A 157 5.33 -29.06 17.94
CA PHE A 157 5.03 -27.88 17.13
C PHE A 157 3.91 -28.15 16.12
N LEU A 158 4.01 -29.25 15.37
CA LEU A 158 3.01 -29.62 14.36
C LEU A 158 1.64 -29.91 14.99
N THR A 159 1.59 -30.65 16.10
CA THR A 159 0.35 -30.90 16.86
C THR A 159 -0.28 -29.59 17.37
N THR A 160 0.54 -28.65 17.86
CA THR A 160 0.06 -27.33 18.28
C THR A 160 -0.53 -26.55 17.10
N LEU A 161 0.14 -26.58 15.95
CA LEU A 161 -0.37 -25.94 14.73
C LEU A 161 -1.68 -26.59 14.25
N GLY A 162 -1.77 -27.92 14.29
CA GLY A 162 -2.99 -28.68 13.99
C GLY A 162 -4.15 -28.35 14.92
N SER A 163 -3.85 -28.02 16.19
CA SER A 163 -4.85 -27.66 17.20
C SER A 163 -5.62 -26.40 16.85
N ILE A 164 -5.12 -25.52 15.96
CA ILE A 164 -5.85 -24.32 15.53
C ILE A 164 -7.19 -24.69 14.85
N LEU A 165 -7.25 -25.80 14.10
CA LEU A 165 -8.51 -26.33 13.52
C LEU A 165 -9.11 -27.47 14.34
N MET A 166 -8.77 -27.55 15.63
CA MET A 166 -9.20 -28.63 16.52
C MET A 166 -8.77 -30.03 16.03
N GLN A 167 -7.64 -30.13 15.31
CA GLN A 167 -7.04 -31.37 14.82
C GLN A 167 -5.63 -31.57 15.44
N PRO A 168 -5.53 -31.96 16.73
CA PRO A 168 -4.27 -32.00 17.47
C PRO A 168 -3.40 -33.22 17.05
N GLN A 169 -2.92 -33.22 15.81
CA GLN A 169 -2.08 -34.29 15.27
C GLN A 169 -0.99 -33.74 14.33
N PRO A 170 0.21 -34.37 14.28
CA PRO A 170 1.33 -33.88 13.48
C PRO A 170 1.03 -33.78 11.98
N LEU A 171 0.25 -34.71 11.42
CA LEU A 171 -0.12 -34.68 10.00
C LEU A 171 -0.95 -33.45 9.62
N ALA A 172 -1.95 -33.10 10.45
CA ALA A 172 -2.73 -31.89 10.26
C ALA A 172 -1.84 -30.65 10.32
N GLY A 173 -0.95 -30.59 11.32
CA GLY A 173 0.05 -29.54 11.45
C GLY A 173 0.98 -29.41 10.25
N LEU A 174 1.49 -30.52 9.71
CA LEU A 174 2.38 -30.51 8.55
C LEU A 174 1.66 -29.98 7.31
N MET A 175 0.43 -30.44 7.07
CA MET A 175 -0.40 -29.95 5.97
C MET A 175 -0.67 -28.45 6.11
N PHE A 176 -0.90 -27.94 7.32
CA PHE A 176 -1.04 -26.51 7.58
C PHE A 176 0.25 -25.75 7.33
N LEU A 177 1.37 -26.22 7.86
CA LEU A 177 2.67 -25.57 7.69
C LEU A 177 3.02 -25.45 6.19
N LEU A 178 2.78 -26.50 5.41
CA LEU A 178 3.00 -26.47 3.97
C LEU A 178 2.06 -25.47 3.28
N CYS A 179 0.78 -25.49 3.63
CA CYS A 179 -0.20 -24.57 3.06
C CYS A 179 0.13 -23.10 3.35
N ILE A 180 0.34 -22.76 4.62
CA ILE A 180 0.64 -21.40 5.03
C ILE A 180 1.97 -20.95 4.42
N THR A 181 2.99 -21.80 4.32
CA THR A 181 4.26 -21.46 3.67
C THR A 181 4.08 -21.16 2.17
N VAL A 182 3.20 -21.88 1.47
CA VAL A 182 2.88 -21.59 0.06
C VAL A 182 2.14 -20.26 -0.09
N VAL A 183 1.23 -19.95 0.83
CA VAL A 183 0.41 -18.73 0.80
C VAL A 183 1.18 -17.49 1.25
N SER A 184 1.82 -17.58 2.42
CA SER A 184 2.62 -16.54 3.06
C SER A 184 3.68 -17.15 3.97
N ARG A 185 4.93 -17.02 3.54
CA ARG A 185 6.10 -17.46 4.29
C ARG A 185 6.29 -16.60 5.52
N TRP A 186 5.90 -15.33 5.44
CA TRP A 186 5.90 -14.43 6.59
C TRP A 186 4.96 -14.93 7.69
N LEU A 187 3.72 -15.32 7.35
CA LEU A 187 2.81 -15.89 8.35
C LEU A 187 3.33 -17.21 8.93
N ALA A 188 3.96 -18.06 8.13
CA ALA A 188 4.62 -19.27 8.62
C ALA A 188 5.73 -18.95 9.66
N LEU A 189 6.56 -17.94 9.39
CA LEU A 189 7.56 -17.47 10.34
C LEU A 189 6.93 -16.86 11.60
N MET A 190 5.83 -16.11 11.47
CA MET A 190 5.11 -15.56 12.63
C MET A 190 4.46 -16.66 13.48
N ALA A 191 3.94 -17.73 12.87
CA ALA A 191 3.47 -18.90 13.60
C ALA A 191 4.61 -19.55 14.40
N LEU A 192 5.77 -19.75 13.77
CA LEU A 192 6.96 -20.26 14.48
C LEU A 192 7.39 -19.32 15.61
N LEU A 193 7.44 -18.01 15.36
CA LEU A 193 7.77 -17.00 16.36
C LEU A 193 6.81 -17.07 17.56
N GLY A 194 5.49 -17.08 17.31
CA GLY A 194 4.48 -17.15 18.36
C GLY A 194 4.62 -18.42 19.22
N TYR A 195 4.93 -19.57 18.58
CA TYR A 195 5.23 -20.80 19.30
C TYR A 195 6.47 -20.70 20.18
N LEU A 196 7.58 -20.19 19.65
CA LEU A 196 8.83 -20.02 20.41
C LEU A 196 8.65 -19.04 21.57
N VAL A 197 7.97 -17.92 21.34
CA VAL A 197 7.66 -16.92 22.36
C VAL A 197 6.76 -17.51 23.45
N SER A 198 5.82 -18.38 23.07
CA SER A 198 4.92 -18.99 24.05
C SER A 198 5.62 -19.90 25.08
N ALA A 199 6.81 -20.39 24.74
CA ALA A 199 7.63 -21.20 25.66
C ALA A 199 8.42 -20.37 26.67
N LEU A 200 8.62 -19.06 26.44
CA LEU A 200 9.46 -18.21 27.28
C LEU A 200 8.98 -18.10 28.73
N PRO A 201 7.67 -17.92 29.03
CA PRO A 201 7.21 -17.82 30.41
C PRO A 201 7.52 -19.05 31.26
N ALA A 202 7.63 -20.24 30.65
CA ALA A 202 8.00 -21.47 31.36
C ALA A 202 9.44 -21.46 31.92
N LEU A 203 10.27 -20.50 31.51
CA LEU A 203 11.61 -20.28 32.08
C LEU A 203 11.56 -19.54 33.43
N LEU A 204 10.43 -18.92 33.78
CA LEU A 204 10.25 -18.17 35.02
C LEU A 204 9.78 -19.10 36.17
N PRO A 205 10.39 -19.04 37.36
CA PRO A 205 9.92 -19.80 38.51
C PRO A 205 8.46 -19.50 38.84
N GLY A 206 7.64 -20.55 39.00
CA GLY A 206 6.23 -20.44 39.38
C GLY A 206 5.24 -20.26 38.23
N PHE A 207 5.71 -20.11 36.99
CA PHE A 207 4.83 -20.13 35.82
C PHE A 207 4.49 -21.57 35.39
N PRO A 208 3.23 -21.86 35.02
CA PRO A 208 2.85 -23.16 34.51
C PRO A 208 3.58 -23.46 33.19
N GLY A 209 3.83 -24.74 32.92
CA GLY A 209 4.43 -25.18 31.67
C GLY A 209 3.60 -24.82 30.44
N LEU A 210 4.19 -24.98 29.25
CA LEU A 210 3.55 -24.64 27.96
C LEU A 210 2.21 -25.38 27.78
N SER A 211 1.11 -24.62 27.87
CA SER A 211 -0.23 -25.08 27.49
C SER A 211 -0.34 -25.13 25.97
N HIS A 212 -0.92 -26.22 25.43
CA HIS A 212 -1.26 -26.30 24.01
C HIS A 212 -2.19 -25.14 23.61
N SER A 213 -3.11 -24.73 24.50
CA SER A 213 -4.01 -23.59 24.29
C SER A 213 -3.26 -22.27 24.16
N ALA A 214 -2.36 -22.00 25.11
CA ALA A 214 -1.54 -20.80 25.10
C ALA A 214 -0.69 -20.71 23.82
N ALA A 215 -0.09 -21.83 23.41
CA ALA A 215 0.81 -21.86 22.27
C ALA A 215 0.09 -21.59 20.94
N PHE A 216 -1.04 -22.26 20.65
CA PHE A 216 -1.76 -21.99 19.40
C PHE A 216 -2.39 -20.58 19.38
N ASN A 217 -2.88 -20.07 20.52
CA ASN A 217 -3.38 -18.69 20.62
C ASN A 217 -2.25 -17.68 20.37
N ALA A 218 -1.05 -17.94 20.90
CA ALA A 218 0.13 -17.10 20.67
C ALA A 218 0.58 -17.12 19.20
N MET A 219 0.49 -18.26 18.50
CA MET A 219 0.71 -18.37 17.05
C MET A 219 -0.24 -17.48 16.26
N LEU A 220 -1.56 -17.57 16.52
CA LEU A 220 -2.57 -16.73 15.87
C LEU A 220 -2.34 -15.25 16.14
N THR A 221 -1.96 -14.89 17.37
CA THR A 221 -1.66 -13.51 17.76
C THR A 221 -0.46 -12.96 16.99
N ALA A 222 0.63 -13.73 16.89
CA ALA A 222 1.81 -13.33 16.13
C ALA A 222 1.50 -13.17 14.65
N MET A 223 0.70 -14.05 14.06
CA MET A 223 0.27 -13.95 12.66
C MET A 223 -0.59 -12.70 12.39
N ALA A 224 -1.52 -12.40 13.30
CA ALA A 224 -2.42 -11.25 13.19
C ALA A 224 -1.67 -9.90 13.34
N LEU A 225 -0.92 -9.74 14.43
CA LEU A 225 -0.24 -8.49 14.80
C LEU A 225 1.12 -8.32 14.11
N GLY A 226 1.74 -9.41 13.69
CA GLY A 226 3.05 -9.40 13.03
C GLY A 226 2.97 -9.26 11.51
N GLY A 227 1.79 -9.37 10.89
CA GLY A 227 1.69 -9.28 9.44
C GLY A 227 0.31 -9.09 8.82
N LEU A 228 -0.73 -9.85 9.22
CA LEU A 228 -2.00 -9.81 8.48
C LEU A 228 -2.70 -8.44 8.57
N PHE A 229 -2.85 -7.92 9.79
CA PHE A 229 -3.54 -6.65 10.04
C PHE A 229 -2.57 -5.48 10.22
N VAL A 230 -1.27 -5.75 10.30
CA VAL A 230 -0.22 -4.77 10.56
C VAL A 230 0.88 -4.95 9.55
N THR A 231 1.30 -3.87 8.90
CA THR A 231 2.32 -3.94 7.85
C THR A 231 3.66 -4.42 8.42
N PRO A 232 4.31 -5.44 7.82
CA PRO A 232 5.59 -5.97 8.30
C PRO A 232 6.68 -4.92 8.51
N GLY A 233 7.36 -5.00 9.66
CA GLY A 233 8.51 -4.19 10.01
C GLY A 233 8.94 -4.41 11.48
N PRO A 234 9.95 -3.66 11.97
CA PRO A 234 10.42 -3.78 13.35
C PRO A 234 9.32 -3.56 14.40
N GLY A 235 8.45 -2.56 14.17
CA GLY A 235 7.31 -2.29 15.05
C GLY A 235 6.28 -3.42 15.09
N SER A 236 6.01 -4.07 13.94
CA SER A 236 5.07 -5.21 13.91
C SER A 236 5.66 -6.46 14.58
N LEU A 237 6.98 -6.67 14.47
CA LEU A 237 7.67 -7.75 15.18
C LEU A 237 7.62 -7.55 16.71
N LEU A 238 7.86 -6.32 17.18
CA LEU A 238 7.73 -5.99 18.60
C LEU A 238 6.29 -6.23 19.09
N LEU A 239 5.30 -5.82 18.30
CA LEU A 239 3.89 -6.04 18.61
C LEU A 239 3.51 -7.53 18.61
N ALA A 240 4.06 -8.32 17.69
CA ALA A 240 3.87 -9.77 17.66
C ALA A 240 4.45 -10.46 18.90
N VAL A 241 5.69 -10.12 19.29
CA VAL A 241 6.34 -10.71 20.48
C VAL A 241 5.59 -10.31 21.77
N SER A 242 5.33 -9.01 21.96
CA SER A 242 4.62 -8.52 23.14
C SER A 242 3.18 -9.04 23.21
N GLY A 243 2.48 -9.09 22.07
CA GLY A 243 1.17 -9.70 21.94
C GLY A 243 1.20 -11.19 22.30
N SER A 244 2.10 -11.98 21.72
CA SER A 244 2.18 -13.41 22.04
C SER A 244 2.45 -13.68 23.53
N LEU A 245 3.29 -12.87 24.19
CA LEU A 245 3.51 -12.97 25.64
C LEU A 245 2.23 -12.65 26.44
N LEU A 246 1.54 -11.56 26.09
CA LEU A 246 0.27 -11.20 26.73
C LEU A 246 -0.80 -12.28 26.52
N THR A 247 -0.84 -12.89 25.33
CA THR A 247 -1.75 -13.99 25.03
C THR A 247 -1.52 -15.20 25.94
N VAL A 248 -0.27 -15.56 26.25
CA VAL A 248 0.03 -16.65 27.19
C VAL A 248 -0.45 -16.32 28.60
N LEU A 249 -0.22 -15.09 29.06
CA LEU A 249 -0.69 -14.64 30.38
C LEU A 249 -2.22 -14.68 30.47
N LEU A 250 -2.90 -14.19 29.44
CA LEU A 250 -4.36 -14.22 29.35
C LEU A 250 -4.90 -15.64 29.25
N ASP A 251 -4.27 -16.55 28.50
CA ASP A 251 -4.67 -17.96 28.43
C ASP A 251 -4.58 -18.63 29.81
N ALA A 252 -3.51 -18.38 30.56
CA ALA A 252 -3.36 -18.92 31.92
C ALA A 252 -4.46 -18.42 32.88
N ALA A 253 -4.81 -17.13 32.81
CA ALA A 253 -5.88 -16.55 33.62
C ALA A 253 -7.26 -17.05 33.20
N LEU A 254 -7.55 -17.01 31.90
CA LEU A 254 -8.84 -17.41 31.34
C LEU A 254 -9.09 -18.91 31.52
N SER A 255 -8.08 -19.76 31.35
CA SER A 255 -8.22 -21.20 31.60
C SER A 255 -8.71 -21.52 33.01
N ARG A 256 -8.21 -20.78 34.02
CA ARG A 256 -8.68 -20.93 35.41
C ARG A 256 -10.12 -20.46 35.57
N LEU A 257 -10.45 -19.30 35.02
CA LEU A 257 -11.80 -18.70 35.13
C LEU A 257 -12.87 -19.54 34.40
N THR A 258 -12.61 -19.92 33.15
CA THR A 258 -13.55 -20.72 32.35
C THR A 258 -13.66 -22.13 32.90
N GLY A 259 -12.58 -22.67 33.47
CA GLY A 259 -12.57 -23.97 34.13
C GLY A 259 -13.59 -24.08 35.28
N LEU A 260 -13.87 -22.98 35.99
CA LEU A 260 -14.91 -22.95 37.04
C LEU A 260 -16.31 -23.28 36.52
N ALA A 261 -16.57 -22.99 35.24
CA ALA A 261 -17.83 -23.26 34.55
C ALA A 261 -17.76 -24.51 33.65
N GLY A 262 -16.68 -25.28 33.70
CA GLY A 262 -16.46 -26.42 32.79
C GLY A 262 -16.22 -26.02 31.33
N LEU A 263 -15.78 -24.77 31.10
CA LEU A 263 -15.56 -24.20 29.76
C LEU A 263 -14.07 -24.12 29.40
N LEU A 264 -13.80 -24.21 28.09
CA LEU A 264 -12.49 -23.96 27.52
C LEU A 264 -12.31 -22.47 27.20
N PRO A 265 -11.09 -21.90 27.32
CA PRO A 265 -10.82 -20.53 26.91
C PRO A 265 -10.93 -20.31 25.39
N LEU A 266 -10.86 -21.40 24.60
CA LEU A 266 -10.92 -21.39 23.14
C LEU A 266 -9.92 -20.38 22.55
N SER A 267 -10.35 -19.57 21.57
CA SER A 267 -9.54 -18.53 20.95
C SER A 267 -9.64 -17.16 21.64
N LEU A 268 -10.27 -17.06 22.82
CA LEU A 268 -10.50 -15.79 23.50
C LEU A 268 -9.19 -15.04 23.85
N PRO A 269 -8.13 -15.70 24.33
CA PRO A 269 -6.85 -15.03 24.59
C PRO A 269 -6.28 -14.34 23.35
N PHE A 270 -6.35 -15.00 22.19
CA PHE A 270 -5.96 -14.44 20.90
C PHE A 270 -6.81 -13.22 20.52
N VAL A 271 -8.12 -13.32 20.63
CA VAL A 271 -9.07 -12.25 20.24
C VAL A 271 -8.81 -10.98 21.06
N LEU A 272 -8.76 -11.10 22.39
CA LEU A 272 -8.58 -9.95 23.28
C LEU A 272 -7.23 -9.26 23.05
N THR A 273 -6.17 -10.06 22.93
CA THR A 273 -4.82 -9.53 22.71
C THR A 273 -4.68 -8.86 21.36
N THR A 274 -5.24 -9.47 20.31
CA THR A 274 -5.21 -8.89 18.97
C THR A 274 -6.01 -7.60 18.92
N ALA A 275 -7.19 -7.54 19.55
CA ALA A 275 -7.98 -6.31 19.60
C ALA A 275 -7.25 -5.17 20.32
N LEU A 276 -6.66 -5.45 21.48
CA LEU A 276 -5.86 -4.49 22.22
C LEU A 276 -4.64 -4.03 21.43
N GLY A 277 -3.90 -4.95 20.82
CA GLY A 277 -2.70 -4.64 20.03
C GLY A 277 -3.01 -3.79 18.80
N LEU A 278 -4.09 -4.09 18.08
CA LEU A 278 -4.52 -3.29 16.92
C LEU A 278 -4.97 -1.89 17.32
N HIS A 279 -5.73 -1.78 18.42
CA HIS A 279 -6.18 -0.49 18.93
C HIS A 279 -4.98 0.38 19.37
N ALA A 280 -4.04 -0.18 20.12
CA ALA A 280 -2.84 0.51 20.58
C ALA A 280 -1.96 0.96 19.39
N ALA A 281 -1.69 0.09 18.43
CA ALA A 281 -0.89 0.42 17.25
C ALA A 281 -1.54 1.52 16.40
N ARG A 282 -2.87 1.52 16.31
CA ARG A 282 -3.63 2.55 15.59
C ARG A 282 -3.54 3.92 16.27
N GLN A 283 -3.65 3.97 17.60
CA GLN A 283 -3.49 5.23 18.35
C GLN A 283 -2.07 5.79 18.25
N ALA A 284 -1.06 4.92 18.28
CA ALA A 284 0.34 5.33 18.13
C ALA A 284 0.69 5.81 16.71
N GLY A 285 -0.15 5.51 15.70
CA GLY A 285 0.12 5.82 14.29
C GLY A 285 1.21 4.96 13.63
N GLN A 286 1.92 4.14 14.41
CA GLN A 286 2.93 3.18 13.97
C GLN A 286 2.93 1.95 14.90
N PRO A 287 3.10 0.72 14.38
CA PRO A 287 3.19 0.36 12.95
C PRO A 287 1.84 0.54 12.21
N ARG A 288 1.89 0.70 10.88
CA ARG A 288 0.67 0.92 10.07
C ARG A 288 -0.30 -0.27 10.15
N VAL A 289 -1.50 0.01 10.62
CA VAL A 289 -2.60 -0.95 10.77
C VAL A 289 -3.56 -0.86 9.58
N GLN A 290 -4.02 -2.00 9.05
CA GLN A 290 -4.89 -2.10 7.88
C GLN A 290 -5.99 -3.17 8.09
N PRO A 291 -6.94 -2.94 9.03
CA PRO A 291 -7.94 -3.96 9.38
C PRO A 291 -9.07 -4.09 8.35
N GLU A 292 -9.29 -3.05 7.54
CA GLU A 292 -10.37 -2.95 6.54
C GLU A 292 -10.10 -3.83 5.31
N HIS A 293 -8.83 -3.89 4.88
CA HIS A 293 -8.41 -4.63 3.69
C HIS A 293 -7.15 -5.46 3.98
N PRO A 294 -7.25 -6.48 4.86
CA PRO A 294 -6.13 -7.32 5.21
C PRO A 294 -5.61 -8.07 3.97
N ARG A 295 -4.32 -7.89 3.70
CA ARG A 295 -3.59 -8.56 2.63
C ARG A 295 -2.54 -9.47 3.26
N ILE A 296 -2.12 -10.50 2.54
CA ILE A 296 -0.99 -11.31 3.01
C ILE A 296 0.24 -10.41 3.22
N PRO A 297 1.05 -10.65 4.26
CA PRO A 297 2.12 -9.75 4.69
C PRO A 297 3.08 -9.32 3.58
N GLU A 298 3.45 -10.24 2.68
CA GLU A 298 4.32 -9.94 1.55
C GLU A 298 3.71 -8.90 0.61
N ARG A 299 2.40 -8.95 0.36
CA ARG A 299 1.68 -7.98 -0.48
C ARG A 299 1.59 -6.61 0.21
N SER A 300 1.40 -6.60 1.52
CA SER A 300 1.43 -5.37 2.32
C SER A 300 2.81 -4.71 2.29
N LEU A 301 3.88 -5.52 2.36
CA LEU A 301 5.26 -5.03 2.26
C LEU A 301 5.59 -4.54 0.83
N GLU A 302 5.12 -5.22 -0.22
CA GLU A 302 5.25 -4.75 -1.61
C GLU A 302 4.59 -3.39 -1.79
N SER A 303 3.35 -3.24 -1.28
CA SER A 303 2.59 -2.00 -1.37
C SER A 303 3.30 -0.88 -0.61
N ARG A 304 3.78 -1.13 0.62
CA ARG A 304 4.57 -0.16 1.40
C ARG A 304 5.84 0.29 0.68
N ASN A 305 6.60 -0.64 0.09
CA ASN A 305 7.84 -0.29 -0.60
C ASN A 305 7.58 0.50 -1.88
N LEU A 306 6.50 0.18 -2.58
CA LEU A 306 6.08 0.90 -3.78
C LEU A 306 5.57 2.30 -3.43
N GLU A 307 4.74 2.42 -2.39
CA GLU A 307 4.30 3.71 -1.86
C GLU A 307 5.49 4.54 -1.40
N ALA A 308 6.46 3.98 -0.67
CA ALA A 308 7.65 4.73 -0.26
C ALA A 308 8.48 5.25 -1.45
N ALA A 309 8.44 4.55 -2.60
CA ALA A 309 9.13 4.97 -3.82
C ALA A 309 8.30 5.97 -4.67
N ARG A 310 6.97 5.89 -4.62
CA ARG A 310 6.07 6.56 -5.58
C ARG A 310 4.99 7.45 -4.96
N VAL A 311 4.86 7.47 -3.65
CA VAL A 311 3.87 8.26 -2.89
C VAL A 311 4.63 9.09 -1.87
N GLY A 312 4.28 10.37 -1.77
CA GLY A 312 4.90 11.29 -0.83
C GLY A 312 4.68 10.87 0.62
N ARG A 313 5.27 11.63 1.54
CA ARG A 313 5.12 11.35 2.98
C ARG A 313 3.68 11.63 3.41
N SER A 314 3.02 10.63 4.00
CA SER A 314 1.68 10.82 4.56
C SER A 314 1.65 11.96 5.58
N GLY A 315 0.56 12.74 5.57
CA GLY A 315 0.40 13.90 6.45
C GLY A 315 1.17 15.15 6.02
N THR A 316 1.67 15.18 4.78
CA THR A 316 2.28 16.38 4.19
C THR A 316 1.55 16.76 2.90
N LEU A 317 1.52 18.05 2.59
CA LEU A 317 0.85 18.57 1.39
C LEU A 317 1.78 18.54 0.17
N PRO A 318 1.32 18.01 -0.99
CA PRO A 318 2.10 18.02 -2.22
C PRO A 318 2.02 19.38 -2.91
N LEU A 319 3.16 19.96 -3.24
CA LEU A 319 3.28 21.23 -3.98
C LEU A 319 4.23 21.06 -5.16
N MET A 320 4.03 21.80 -6.24
CA MET A 320 5.01 21.93 -7.32
C MET A 320 6.04 23.01 -6.98
N LEU A 321 7.25 22.92 -7.53
CA LEU A 321 8.24 23.99 -7.38
C LEU A 321 7.71 25.26 -8.12
N PRO A 322 7.52 26.40 -7.43
CA PRO A 322 6.84 27.59 -7.99
C PRO A 322 7.74 28.46 -8.89
N VAL A 323 8.81 27.89 -9.44
CA VAL A 323 9.83 28.62 -10.22
C VAL A 323 10.33 27.77 -11.39
N ASN A 324 10.97 28.44 -12.35
CA ASN A 324 11.66 27.80 -13.48
C ASN A 324 13.17 27.97 -13.35
N GLY A 325 13.91 27.01 -13.90
CA GLY A 325 15.37 27.00 -13.83
C GLY A 325 15.90 26.35 -12.55
N ASP A 326 17.20 26.54 -12.30
CA ASP A 326 17.90 25.99 -11.15
C ASP A 326 17.88 27.00 -10.00
N TRP A 327 17.30 26.63 -8.86
CA TRP A 327 17.19 27.45 -7.65
C TRP A 327 17.78 26.74 -6.44
N ASP A 328 18.41 27.49 -5.55
CA ASP A 328 18.99 26.99 -4.30
C ASP A 328 18.04 27.28 -3.12
N VAL A 329 17.89 26.30 -2.23
CA VAL A 329 17.18 26.47 -0.96
C VAL A 329 18.13 27.18 0.01
N TYR A 330 17.95 28.49 0.16
CA TYR A 330 18.72 29.33 1.08
C TYR A 330 18.41 28.98 2.54
N GLN A 331 17.12 28.77 2.83
CA GLN A 331 16.66 28.36 4.15
C GLN A 331 15.55 27.32 3.99
N GLY A 332 15.72 26.15 4.61
CA GLY A 332 14.74 25.06 4.60
C GLY A 332 13.89 25.00 5.87
N PHE A 333 13.24 23.85 6.08
CA PHE A 333 12.50 23.58 7.31
C PHE A 333 13.42 23.62 8.53
N ASP A 334 12.90 24.09 9.67
CA ASP A 334 13.67 24.23 10.92
C ASP A 334 14.92 25.12 10.77
N GLY A 335 14.85 26.13 9.91
CA GLY A 335 15.97 27.03 9.62
C GLY A 335 16.36 27.95 10.79
N GLU A 336 17.61 28.41 10.77
CA GLU A 336 18.25 29.12 11.90
C GLU A 336 17.68 30.51 12.20
N HIS A 337 16.95 31.13 11.27
CA HIS A 337 16.55 32.53 11.40
C HIS A 337 15.04 32.71 11.61
N THR A 338 14.25 32.47 10.57
CA THR A 338 12.80 32.75 10.50
C THR A 338 11.92 31.50 10.56
N HIS A 339 12.45 30.33 10.20
CA HIS A 339 11.69 29.09 10.06
C HIS A 339 11.71 28.27 11.35
N GLN A 340 11.13 28.83 12.42
CA GLN A 340 11.17 28.24 13.76
C GLN A 340 9.78 28.13 14.39
N GLY A 341 9.65 27.22 15.35
CA GLY A 341 8.43 27.05 16.14
C GLY A 341 7.20 26.85 15.25
N PRO A 342 6.17 27.72 15.33
CA PRO A 342 4.97 27.59 14.50
C PRO A 342 5.22 27.87 13.01
N TRP A 343 6.31 28.53 12.61
CA TRP A 343 6.64 28.85 11.21
C TRP A 343 7.74 27.97 10.62
N ARG A 344 7.98 26.81 11.24
CA ARG A 344 9.08 25.90 10.88
C ARG A 344 9.00 25.27 9.49
N TYR A 345 7.81 25.17 8.89
CA TYR A 345 7.59 24.51 7.60
C TYR A 345 7.51 25.53 6.47
N ALA A 346 8.66 26.10 6.12
CA ALA A 346 8.80 27.08 5.07
C ALA A 346 10.15 26.94 4.35
N ILE A 347 10.24 27.44 3.12
CA ILE A 347 11.47 27.47 2.34
C ILE A 347 11.68 28.84 1.70
N ASP A 348 12.94 29.27 1.63
CA ASP A 348 13.35 30.46 0.90
C ASP A 348 14.24 30.04 -0.27
N LEU A 349 13.86 30.44 -1.48
CA LEU A 349 14.53 30.08 -2.73
C LEU A 349 15.30 31.28 -3.30
N ILE A 350 16.56 31.05 -3.66
CA ILE A 350 17.43 32.01 -4.35
C ILE A 350 18.00 31.40 -5.62
N VAL A 351 18.65 32.21 -6.45
CA VAL A 351 19.45 31.74 -7.59
C VAL A 351 20.90 32.08 -7.32
N THR A 352 21.79 31.09 -7.43
CA THR A 352 23.24 31.31 -7.32
C THR A 352 24.02 30.90 -8.57
N GLU A 353 25.04 31.70 -8.89
CA GLU A 353 26.07 31.39 -9.87
C GLU A 353 27.45 31.50 -9.20
N GLY A 354 28.29 30.46 -9.34
CA GLY A 354 29.59 30.44 -8.66
C GLY A 354 29.53 30.53 -7.13
N GLY A 355 28.38 30.21 -6.52
CA GLY A 355 28.14 30.33 -5.08
C GLY A 355 27.70 31.72 -4.60
N LEU A 356 27.50 32.68 -5.52
CA LEU A 356 27.01 34.03 -5.21
C LEU A 356 25.58 34.21 -5.72
N SER A 357 24.73 34.91 -4.95
CA SER A 357 23.35 35.23 -5.32
C SER A 357 23.22 36.44 -6.25
N PHE A 358 24.33 37.10 -6.55
CA PHE A 358 24.41 38.31 -7.34
C PHE A 358 25.64 38.32 -8.24
N HIS A 359 25.61 39.19 -9.25
CA HIS A 359 26.76 39.55 -10.08
C HIS A 359 27.27 40.94 -9.72
N GLN A 360 28.43 41.33 -10.27
CA GLN A 360 29.10 42.60 -9.95
C GLN A 360 29.38 42.71 -8.44
N ASP A 361 28.95 43.80 -7.79
CA ASP A 361 29.20 44.09 -6.38
C ASP A 361 28.00 43.85 -5.45
N GLY A 362 26.85 43.44 -5.99
CA GLY A 362 25.62 43.20 -5.21
C GLY A 362 25.02 44.45 -4.54
N SER A 363 25.47 45.65 -4.91
CA SER A 363 25.00 46.91 -4.29
C SER A 363 23.59 47.33 -4.72
N ARG A 364 23.08 46.77 -5.82
CA ARG A 364 21.77 47.08 -6.38
C ARG A 364 20.92 45.83 -6.53
N ILE A 365 19.59 46.00 -6.42
CA ILE A 365 18.66 44.88 -6.50
C ILE A 365 18.69 44.14 -7.85
N ASP A 366 18.96 44.84 -8.94
CA ASP A 366 19.08 44.28 -10.28
C ASP A 366 20.38 43.50 -10.51
N HIS A 367 21.32 43.55 -9.55
CA HIS A 367 22.50 42.67 -9.54
C HIS A 367 22.17 41.24 -9.08
N TYR A 368 21.01 41.00 -8.46
CA TYR A 368 20.65 39.68 -7.94
C TYR A 368 19.96 38.83 -8.99
N TYR A 369 20.43 37.59 -9.15
CA TYR A 369 19.94 36.69 -10.20
C TYR A 369 18.46 36.30 -10.02
N ALA A 370 17.98 36.28 -8.77
CA ALA A 370 16.60 35.91 -8.47
C ALA A 370 15.60 37.04 -8.77
N PHE A 371 16.02 38.30 -8.77
CA PHE A 371 15.11 39.45 -8.86
C PHE A 371 14.41 39.51 -10.22
N GLY A 372 13.09 39.71 -10.21
CA GLY A 372 12.27 39.84 -11.41
C GLY A 372 11.97 38.53 -12.15
N LEU A 373 12.51 37.39 -11.69
CA LEU A 373 12.22 36.08 -12.28
C LEU A 373 10.75 35.67 -12.06
N PRO A 374 10.11 34.99 -13.02
CA PRO A 374 8.71 34.58 -12.91
C PRO A 374 8.45 33.63 -11.74
N VAL A 375 7.35 33.86 -11.04
CA VAL A 375 6.81 32.97 -10.00
C VAL A 375 5.52 32.34 -10.52
N LEU A 376 5.40 31.03 -10.30
CA LEU A 376 4.29 30.20 -10.75
C LEU A 376 3.46 29.72 -9.57
N SER A 377 2.20 29.38 -9.81
CA SER A 377 1.38 28.68 -8.83
C SER A 377 1.95 27.29 -8.57
N PRO A 378 2.19 26.89 -7.30
CA PRO A 378 2.64 25.55 -6.95
C PRO A 378 1.49 24.55 -6.83
N CYS A 379 0.22 24.97 -6.91
CA CYS A 379 -0.91 24.13 -6.53
C CYS A 379 -2.19 24.46 -7.31
N HIS A 380 -3.17 23.57 -7.19
CA HIS A 380 -4.56 23.90 -7.52
C HIS A 380 -5.20 24.62 -6.33
N GLY A 381 -5.85 25.75 -6.57
CA GLY A 381 -6.55 26.46 -5.50
C GLY A 381 -7.14 27.79 -5.94
N GLN A 382 -7.77 28.47 -4.99
CA GLN A 382 -8.36 29.79 -5.21
C GLN A 382 -7.51 30.87 -4.55
N VAL A 383 -7.33 32.01 -5.20
CA VAL A 383 -6.68 33.17 -4.59
C VAL A 383 -7.60 33.79 -3.53
N VAL A 384 -7.09 33.98 -2.31
CA VAL A 384 -7.91 34.43 -1.16
C VAL A 384 -7.39 35.67 -0.47
N GLY A 385 -6.15 36.06 -0.74
CA GLY A 385 -5.54 37.25 -0.20
C GLY A 385 -4.26 37.57 -0.94
N LEU A 386 -3.98 38.85 -1.11
CA LEU A 386 -2.75 39.32 -1.74
C LEU A 386 -2.40 40.74 -1.28
N VAL A 387 -1.12 41.09 -1.36
CA VAL A 387 -0.61 42.46 -1.24
C VAL A 387 0.41 42.66 -2.37
N ALA A 388 0.33 43.77 -3.11
CA ALA A 388 1.10 43.98 -4.34
C ALA A 388 1.95 45.27 -4.38
N GLU A 389 1.64 46.28 -3.56
CA GLU A 389 2.16 47.64 -3.73
C GLU A 389 3.29 48.02 -2.75
N ILE A 390 3.79 47.09 -1.95
CA ILE A 390 4.90 47.36 -1.02
C ILE A 390 6.19 47.50 -1.83
N PRO A 391 6.98 48.58 -1.66
CA PRO A 391 8.24 48.74 -2.35
C PRO A 391 9.23 47.61 -2.06
N ASP A 392 10.02 47.24 -3.07
CA ASP A 392 11.17 46.36 -2.89
C ASP A 392 12.26 47.08 -2.06
N ASN A 393 12.92 46.35 -1.16
CA ASN A 393 14.00 46.88 -0.35
C ASN A 393 15.28 47.05 -1.17
N GLU A 394 16.09 48.04 -0.84
CA GLU A 394 17.50 48.05 -1.23
C GLU A 394 18.23 46.83 -0.61
N PRO A 395 19.25 46.26 -1.28
CA PRO A 395 20.02 45.14 -0.73
C PRO A 395 20.53 45.41 0.70
N GLY A 396 20.32 44.44 1.59
CA GLY A 396 20.66 44.50 3.01
C GLY A 396 19.61 45.18 3.91
N ALA A 397 18.69 45.98 3.35
CA ALA A 397 17.59 46.59 4.11
C ALA A 397 16.43 45.60 4.32
N MET A 398 15.60 45.86 5.33
CA MET A 398 14.40 45.05 5.61
C MET A 398 13.26 45.94 6.11
N ASN A 399 12.06 45.69 5.61
CA ASN A 399 10.82 46.28 6.12
C ASN A 399 10.16 45.31 7.12
N LEU A 400 10.44 45.50 8.41
CA LEU A 400 9.93 44.65 9.49
C LEU A 400 8.49 44.97 9.88
N GLU A 401 8.00 46.17 9.58
CA GLU A 401 6.60 46.56 9.83
C GLU A 401 5.66 45.80 8.89
N GLN A 402 6.01 45.73 7.61
CA GLN A 402 5.32 44.94 6.60
C GLN A 402 6.08 43.65 6.33
N ASN A 403 6.25 42.83 7.38
CA ASN A 403 7.15 41.66 7.41
C ASN A 403 7.05 40.71 6.20
N TRP A 404 5.86 40.51 5.63
CA TRP A 404 5.65 39.59 4.49
C TRP A 404 5.83 40.24 3.11
N GLY A 405 5.99 41.56 3.05
CA GLY A 405 6.09 42.30 1.80
C GLY A 405 4.87 42.07 0.91
N ASN A 406 5.10 42.04 -0.40
CA ASN A 406 4.10 41.60 -1.35
C ASN A 406 3.97 40.08 -1.30
N TYR A 407 2.74 39.59 -1.22
CA TYR A 407 2.47 38.17 -1.08
C TYR A 407 1.17 37.75 -1.77
N LEU A 408 1.03 36.44 -1.95
CA LEU A 408 -0.16 35.76 -2.47
C LEU A 408 -0.53 34.60 -1.55
N LEU A 409 -1.81 34.48 -1.23
CA LEU A 409 -2.41 33.35 -0.52
C LEU A 409 -3.33 32.56 -1.47
N ILE A 410 -3.06 31.27 -1.62
CA ILE A 410 -3.82 30.34 -2.47
C ILE A 410 -4.44 29.26 -1.57
N ARG A 411 -5.77 29.24 -1.45
CA ARG A 411 -6.50 28.26 -0.64
C ARG A 411 -6.66 26.94 -1.37
N LEU A 412 -6.21 25.87 -0.72
CA LEU A 412 -6.36 24.49 -1.14
C LEU A 412 -7.76 23.96 -0.82
N ALA A 413 -8.15 22.84 -1.43
CA ALA A 413 -9.44 22.17 -1.17
C ALA A 413 -9.63 21.78 0.30
N GLY A 414 -8.54 21.49 1.02
CA GLY A 414 -8.55 21.16 2.46
C GLY A 414 -8.63 22.37 3.41
N GLY A 415 -8.71 23.60 2.90
CA GLY A 415 -8.81 24.84 3.69
C GLY A 415 -7.48 25.51 4.02
N ALA A 416 -6.39 24.76 4.11
CA ALA A 416 -5.03 25.31 4.24
C ALA A 416 -4.68 26.21 3.03
N CYS A 417 -3.78 27.17 3.23
CA CYS A 417 -3.39 28.14 2.20
C CYS A 417 -1.90 28.07 1.91
N VAL A 418 -1.51 28.11 0.64
CA VAL A 418 -0.12 28.31 0.22
C VAL A 418 0.19 29.80 0.26
N LEU A 419 1.29 30.18 0.89
CA LEU A 419 1.83 31.53 0.93
C LEU A 419 3.05 31.62 0.02
N LEU A 420 3.01 32.56 -0.93
CA LEU A 420 4.17 33.04 -1.69
C LEU A 420 4.43 34.48 -1.25
N ALA A 421 5.62 34.80 -0.75
CA ALA A 421 5.92 36.13 -0.20
C ALA A 421 7.21 36.73 -0.75
N HIS A 422 7.47 37.99 -0.40
CA HIS A 422 8.59 38.80 -0.89
C HIS A 422 8.55 39.04 -2.43
N LEU A 423 7.34 39.11 -3.00
CA LEU A 423 7.16 39.34 -4.43
C LEU A 423 7.53 40.77 -4.84
N GLN A 424 7.83 40.95 -6.14
CA GLN A 424 8.21 42.24 -6.71
C GLN A 424 7.02 43.21 -6.69
N GLN A 425 7.28 44.48 -6.37
CA GLN A 425 6.26 45.52 -6.36
C GLN A 425 5.49 45.60 -7.70
N GLY A 426 4.16 45.60 -7.62
CA GLY A 426 3.27 45.72 -8.78
C GLY A 426 3.29 44.53 -9.75
N SER A 427 3.93 43.40 -9.39
CA SER A 427 4.13 42.28 -10.32
C SER A 427 3.02 41.23 -10.34
N LEU A 428 2.13 41.23 -9.35
CA LEU A 428 1.06 40.24 -9.22
C LEU A 428 0.05 40.37 -10.36
N GLY A 429 -0.12 39.29 -11.14
CA GLY A 429 -1.01 39.24 -12.30
C GLY A 429 -2.35 38.56 -12.05
N VAL A 430 -2.74 38.40 -10.78
CA VAL A 430 -3.93 37.64 -10.35
C VAL A 430 -4.77 38.47 -9.37
N ALA A 431 -6.06 38.14 -9.27
CA ALA A 431 -7.02 38.79 -8.40
C ALA A 431 -7.60 37.82 -7.35
N ILE A 432 -8.10 38.36 -6.24
CA ILE A 432 -8.85 37.58 -5.25
C ILE A 432 -10.08 36.97 -5.94
N GLY A 433 -10.24 35.66 -5.78
CA GLY A 433 -11.31 34.88 -6.41
C GLY A 433 -10.85 34.02 -7.59
N ASP A 434 -9.69 34.31 -8.19
CA ASP A 434 -9.14 33.55 -9.32
C ASP A 434 -8.83 32.10 -8.93
N TRP A 435 -9.07 31.18 -9.87
CA TRP A 435 -8.70 29.77 -9.73
C TRP A 435 -7.40 29.50 -10.48
N LEU A 436 -6.42 28.97 -9.76
CA LEU A 436 -5.10 28.66 -10.28
C LEU A 436 -4.92 27.15 -10.38
N LYS A 437 -4.17 26.72 -11.40
CA LYS A 437 -3.58 25.38 -11.51
C LYS A 437 -2.05 25.47 -11.41
N PRO A 438 -1.36 24.37 -11.06
CA PRO A 438 0.09 24.37 -11.02
C PRO A 438 0.69 24.82 -12.35
N GLY A 439 1.70 25.70 -12.28
CA GLY A 439 2.37 26.26 -13.45
C GLY A 439 1.77 27.56 -14.00
N ASP A 440 0.60 27.99 -13.54
CA ASP A 440 0.05 29.31 -13.93
C ASP A 440 0.97 30.43 -13.42
N PRO A 441 1.34 31.44 -14.25
CA PRO A 441 2.10 32.58 -13.78
C PRO A 441 1.30 33.41 -12.77
N VAL A 442 1.92 33.78 -11.65
CA VAL A 442 1.26 34.58 -10.59
C VAL A 442 1.90 35.94 -10.36
N GLY A 443 3.21 36.06 -10.56
CA GLY A 443 3.95 37.31 -10.35
C GLY A 443 5.44 37.15 -10.58
N ARG A 444 6.27 37.97 -9.92
CA ARG A 444 7.73 37.93 -10.02
C ARG A 444 8.39 37.93 -8.64
N CYS A 445 9.56 37.31 -8.55
CA CYS A 445 10.39 37.30 -7.35
C CYS A 445 10.90 38.72 -7.07
N GLY A 446 10.76 39.19 -5.83
CA GLY A 446 11.12 40.54 -5.42
C GLY A 446 12.05 40.55 -4.20
N ASN A 447 12.05 41.67 -3.50
CA ASN A 447 12.79 41.91 -2.27
C ASN A 447 11.99 42.76 -1.28
N SER A 448 10.66 42.59 -1.21
CA SER A 448 9.80 43.38 -0.32
C SER A 448 9.65 42.73 1.07
N GLY A 449 9.39 43.53 2.12
CA GLY A 449 9.14 43.02 3.48
C GLY A 449 10.42 42.63 4.24
N ARG A 450 10.40 41.56 5.04
CA ARG A 450 11.60 41.03 5.74
C ARG A 450 12.48 40.22 4.80
N SER A 451 12.97 40.90 3.76
CA SER A 451 13.82 40.33 2.73
C SER A 451 15.09 41.16 2.57
N PRO A 452 16.26 40.70 3.09
CA PRO A 452 17.53 41.42 2.96
C PRO A 452 18.17 41.25 1.57
N GLN A 453 17.74 40.27 0.79
CA GLN A 453 18.15 40.06 -0.60
C GLN A 453 17.01 39.39 -1.38
N PRO A 454 16.90 39.57 -2.69
CA PRO A 454 15.86 38.95 -3.50
C PRO A 454 15.78 37.42 -3.32
N HIS A 455 14.63 36.95 -2.88
CA HIS A 455 14.33 35.52 -2.70
C HIS A 455 12.82 35.28 -2.73
N LEU A 456 12.41 34.03 -2.99
CA LEU A 456 11.01 33.63 -2.93
C LEU A 456 10.76 32.79 -1.67
N HIS A 457 9.89 33.28 -0.80
CA HIS A 457 9.40 32.50 0.34
C HIS A 457 8.20 31.65 -0.08
N LEU A 458 8.21 30.37 0.30
CA LEU A 458 7.11 29.43 0.12
C LEU A 458 6.80 28.73 1.45
N SER A 459 5.55 28.79 1.87
CA SER A 459 5.04 28.01 2.99
C SER A 459 3.59 27.58 2.79
N VAL A 460 3.14 26.64 3.60
CA VAL A 460 1.71 26.34 3.74
C VAL A 460 1.27 26.77 5.13
N VAL A 461 0.22 27.56 5.22
CA VAL A 461 -0.36 28.05 6.46
C VAL A 461 -1.74 27.44 6.71
N GLU A 462 -2.10 27.25 7.98
CA GLU A 462 -3.32 26.54 8.39
C GLU A 462 -4.63 27.24 7.95
N TYR A 463 -4.62 28.58 7.89
CA TYR A 463 -5.76 29.40 7.47
C TYR A 463 -5.27 30.65 6.72
N ALA A 464 -6.18 31.39 6.09
CA ALA A 464 -5.89 32.50 5.16
C ALA A 464 -5.31 33.76 5.85
N HIS A 465 -4.15 33.63 6.48
CA HIS A 465 -3.40 34.71 7.10
C HIS A 465 -1.90 34.40 7.01
N PRO A 466 -1.03 35.32 6.56
CA PRO A 466 0.37 35.00 6.29
C PRO A 466 1.16 34.64 7.57
N ALA A 467 0.78 35.16 8.73
CA ALA A 467 1.40 34.82 10.01
C ALA A 467 0.83 33.56 10.71
N ALA A 468 -0.09 32.83 10.07
CA ALA A 468 -0.67 31.62 10.67
C ALA A 468 0.38 30.48 10.81
N PRO A 469 0.16 29.50 11.71
CA PRO A 469 1.04 28.35 11.84
C PRO A 469 1.21 27.60 10.52
N THR A 470 2.43 27.17 10.26
CA THR A 470 2.80 26.44 9.05
C THR A 470 2.50 24.95 9.16
N LEU A 471 2.17 24.34 8.02
CA LEU A 471 1.91 22.91 7.88
C LEU A 471 3.01 22.26 7.03
N PRO A 472 3.36 20.99 7.31
CA PRO A 472 4.41 20.31 6.56
C PRO A 472 3.98 20.04 5.11
N PHE A 473 4.89 20.29 4.17
CA PHE A 473 4.69 20.02 2.74
C PHE A 473 5.91 19.35 2.12
N HIS A 474 5.76 18.86 0.90
CA HIS A 474 6.86 18.38 0.06
C HIS A 474 6.67 18.88 -1.36
N LEU A 475 7.78 18.99 -2.10
CA LEU A 475 7.78 19.34 -3.51
C LEU A 475 7.69 18.09 -4.38
N CYS A 476 6.88 18.17 -5.44
CA CYS A 476 6.60 17.08 -6.35
C CYS A 476 7.26 17.29 -7.72
N GLY A 477 7.75 16.20 -8.31
CA GLY A 477 8.22 16.17 -9.70
C GLY A 477 9.34 17.16 -9.99
N LEU A 478 10.47 17.05 -9.26
CA LEU A 478 11.63 17.92 -9.43
C LEU A 478 12.92 17.14 -9.66
N ASN A 479 13.95 17.84 -10.13
CA ASN A 479 15.32 17.36 -10.18
C ASN A 479 16.08 18.02 -9.03
N ARG A 480 16.77 17.21 -8.23
CA ARG A 480 17.77 17.69 -7.27
C ARG A 480 19.14 17.55 -7.90
N LEU A 481 19.93 18.62 -7.91
CA LEU A 481 21.30 18.57 -8.43
C LEU A 481 22.21 17.96 -7.35
N GLU A 482 22.89 16.87 -7.70
CA GLU A 482 23.83 16.12 -6.86
C GLU A 482 25.20 16.12 -7.56
N GLY A 483 26.01 17.16 -7.30
CA GLY A 483 27.16 17.49 -8.12
C GLY A 483 26.71 17.89 -9.53
N ASP A 484 27.31 17.30 -10.57
CA ASP A 484 26.93 17.55 -11.97
C ASP A 484 25.69 16.75 -12.44
N ARG A 485 25.06 15.96 -11.55
CA ARG A 485 23.98 15.05 -11.91
C ARG A 485 22.62 15.58 -11.47
N ARG A 486 21.65 15.58 -12.39
CA ARG A 486 20.24 15.84 -12.09
C ARG A 486 19.55 14.54 -11.66
N ALA A 487 19.18 14.45 -10.38
CA ALA A 487 18.51 13.29 -9.82
C ALA A 487 17.02 13.57 -9.65
N PHE A 488 16.18 12.87 -10.42
CA PHE A 488 14.73 13.02 -10.29
C PHE A 488 14.24 12.57 -8.91
N ARG A 489 13.36 13.38 -8.34
CA ARG A 489 12.63 13.12 -7.10
C ARG A 489 11.16 13.37 -7.37
N LEU A 490 10.37 12.31 -7.29
CA LEU A 490 8.92 12.46 -7.38
C LEU A 490 8.38 13.25 -6.18
N ASN A 491 8.92 13.00 -4.99
CA ASN A 491 8.55 13.68 -3.76
C ASN A 491 9.83 14.03 -3.02
N HIS A 492 9.97 15.29 -2.63
CA HIS A 492 11.17 15.80 -1.96
C HIS A 492 10.80 16.81 -0.89
N VAL A 493 11.24 16.58 0.35
CA VAL A 493 11.15 17.60 1.40
C VAL A 493 12.42 18.45 1.28
N PRO A 494 12.33 19.74 0.91
CA PRO A 494 13.51 20.55 0.66
C PRO A 494 14.35 20.74 1.92
N GLN A 495 15.67 20.70 1.76
CA GLN A 495 16.66 20.94 2.80
C GLN A 495 17.51 22.16 2.40
N THR A 496 18.00 22.90 3.40
CA THR A 496 18.96 23.99 3.16
C THR A 496 20.16 23.50 2.35
N GLY A 497 20.52 24.24 1.30
CA GLY A 497 21.60 23.89 0.36
C GLY A 497 21.18 22.95 -0.76
N ASP A 498 19.93 22.51 -0.83
CA ASP A 498 19.43 21.80 -2.00
C ASP A 498 19.37 22.74 -3.21
N ARG A 499 19.89 22.27 -4.35
CA ARG A 499 19.69 22.92 -5.64
C ARG A 499 18.64 22.14 -6.43
N LEU A 500 17.54 22.82 -6.76
CA LEU A 500 16.31 22.25 -7.29
C LEU A 500 16.00 22.81 -8.67
N GLU A 501 15.54 21.94 -9.55
CA GLU A 501 15.02 22.31 -10.86
C GLU A 501 13.60 21.77 -11.01
N ASN A 502 12.69 22.60 -11.48
CA ASN A 502 11.33 22.18 -11.83
C ASN A 502 11.36 21.32 -13.10
N VAL A 503 10.68 20.17 -13.06
CA VAL A 503 10.71 19.18 -14.13
C VAL A 503 9.38 19.11 -14.85
N TRP A 504 8.76 20.27 -15.05
CA TRP A 504 7.47 20.31 -15.73
C TRP A 504 7.60 19.80 -17.17
N ALA A 505 6.61 18.99 -17.55
CA ALA A 505 6.36 18.64 -18.93
C ALA A 505 5.61 19.79 -19.59
N GLY A 506 5.85 20.03 -20.87
CA GLY A 506 4.96 20.87 -21.67
C GLY A 506 3.53 20.28 -21.75
N PRO A 507 2.73 20.62 -22.77
CA PRO A 507 1.35 20.11 -22.91
C PRO A 507 1.24 18.59 -23.20
N VAL A 508 2.30 17.80 -22.95
CA VAL A 508 2.44 16.41 -23.35
C VAL A 508 2.48 15.51 -22.10
N LEU A 509 1.53 14.57 -22.02
CA LEU A 509 1.45 13.58 -20.95
C LEU A 509 2.57 12.51 -21.09
N PRO A 510 3.05 11.91 -19.98
CA PRO A 510 4.10 10.87 -19.99
C PRO A 510 3.71 9.65 -20.84
N LEU A 511 2.44 9.25 -20.77
CA LEU A 511 1.74 8.41 -21.73
C LEU A 511 0.26 8.86 -21.80
N PRO A 512 -0.34 9.01 -22.99
CA PRO A 512 -1.74 9.39 -23.15
C PRO A 512 -2.67 8.18 -22.90
N LEU A 513 -2.76 7.78 -21.64
CA LEU A 513 -3.67 6.73 -21.17
C LEU A 513 -4.95 7.39 -20.65
N LEU A 514 -5.90 7.61 -21.55
CA LEU A 514 -7.23 8.09 -21.22
C LEU A 514 -8.17 6.90 -20.95
N PRO A 515 -9.25 7.08 -20.17
CA PRO A 515 -10.31 6.09 -20.08
C PRO A 515 -10.86 5.75 -21.48
N GLY A 516 -11.14 4.47 -21.72
CA GLY A 516 -11.57 3.96 -23.03
C GLY A 516 -10.43 3.68 -24.02
N ARG A 517 -9.16 3.87 -23.61
CA ARG A 517 -8.00 3.52 -24.45
C ARG A 517 -7.86 2.00 -24.59
N GLN A 518 -7.61 1.53 -25.81
CA GLN A 518 -7.36 0.13 -26.14
C GLN A 518 -6.05 0.01 -26.94
N LEU A 519 -5.12 -0.80 -26.45
CA LEU A 519 -3.80 -1.00 -27.06
C LEU A 519 -3.55 -2.49 -27.29
N ARG A 520 -3.40 -2.90 -28.54
CA ARG A 520 -3.13 -4.30 -28.91
C ARG A 520 -1.68 -4.46 -29.35
N TYR A 521 -1.01 -5.46 -28.80
CA TYR A 521 0.39 -5.76 -29.05
C TYR A 521 0.55 -7.18 -29.61
N GLY A 522 1.52 -7.38 -30.49
CA GLY A 522 1.94 -8.70 -30.95
C GLY A 522 3.40 -9.00 -30.65
N ASP A 523 3.73 -10.27 -30.55
CA ASP A 523 5.08 -10.75 -30.24
C ASP A 523 5.88 -11.26 -31.46
N GLY A 524 5.33 -11.10 -32.66
CA GLY A 524 5.91 -11.61 -33.92
C GLY A 524 5.76 -13.12 -34.13
N GLY A 525 5.42 -13.89 -33.08
CA GLY A 525 5.13 -15.33 -33.14
C GLY A 525 3.65 -15.65 -33.37
N GLY A 526 2.84 -14.65 -33.71
CA GLY A 526 1.39 -14.76 -33.92
C GLY A 526 0.56 -14.63 -32.63
N HIS A 527 1.17 -14.45 -31.46
CA HIS A 527 0.43 -14.19 -30.23
C HIS A 527 0.13 -12.70 -30.10
N GLN A 528 -1.12 -12.39 -29.72
CA GLN A 528 -1.56 -11.02 -29.47
C GLN A 528 -2.09 -10.87 -28.05
N THR A 529 -1.90 -9.69 -27.49
CA THR A 529 -2.41 -9.31 -26.17
C THR A 529 -2.94 -7.89 -26.23
N GLU A 530 -3.89 -7.57 -25.37
CA GLU A 530 -4.58 -6.28 -25.34
C GLU A 530 -4.50 -5.67 -23.95
N LEU A 531 -4.34 -4.36 -23.90
CA LEU A 531 -4.50 -3.55 -22.71
C LEU A 531 -5.68 -2.60 -22.89
N THR A 532 -6.54 -2.54 -21.88
CA THR A 532 -7.60 -1.55 -21.80
C THR A 532 -7.36 -0.61 -20.63
N VAL A 533 -7.77 0.64 -20.77
CA VAL A 533 -7.69 1.65 -19.71
C VAL A 533 -9.11 2.06 -19.35
N ASP A 534 -9.48 1.89 -18.10
CA ASP A 534 -10.80 2.24 -17.57
C ASP A 534 -10.66 3.19 -16.38
N ALA A 535 -11.71 3.92 -16.03
CA ALA A 535 -11.75 4.73 -14.80
C ALA A 535 -12.49 3.96 -13.68
N THR A 536 -11.96 4.01 -12.47
CA THR A 536 -12.60 3.49 -11.27
C THR A 536 -13.54 4.54 -10.66
N LEU A 537 -14.45 4.12 -9.76
CA LEU A 537 -15.45 5.01 -9.13
C LEU A 537 -14.83 6.15 -8.30
N ASP A 538 -13.60 5.96 -7.83
CA ASP A 538 -12.81 6.96 -7.11
C ASP A 538 -11.92 7.83 -8.04
N GLY A 539 -12.15 7.76 -9.36
CA GLY A 539 -11.51 8.60 -10.35
C GLY A 539 -10.09 8.20 -10.76
N ARG A 540 -9.55 7.09 -10.22
CA ARG A 540 -8.25 6.54 -10.64
C ARG A 540 -8.39 5.79 -11.96
N PHE A 541 -7.30 5.64 -12.69
CA PHE A 541 -7.30 4.83 -13.91
C PHE A 541 -6.89 3.39 -13.57
N ARG A 542 -7.37 2.44 -14.38
CA ARG A 542 -7.07 1.02 -14.25
C ARG A 542 -6.62 0.50 -15.61
N ILE A 543 -5.40 -0.02 -15.66
CA ILE A 543 -4.87 -0.72 -16.84
C ILE A 543 -5.16 -2.20 -16.66
N SER A 544 -5.98 -2.77 -17.53
CA SER A 544 -6.36 -4.19 -17.52
C SER A 544 -5.66 -4.93 -18.65
N GLY A 545 -5.15 -6.12 -18.36
CA GLY A 545 -4.56 -7.04 -19.32
C GLY A 545 -5.37 -8.33 -19.45
N ARG A 546 -4.69 -9.45 -19.67
CA ARG A 546 -5.34 -10.74 -19.90
C ARG A 546 -6.02 -11.28 -18.63
N GLY A 547 -7.28 -11.68 -18.78
CA GLY A 547 -8.05 -12.33 -17.72
C GLY A 547 -8.42 -11.35 -16.61
N SER A 548 -7.94 -11.59 -15.39
CA SER A 548 -8.20 -10.71 -14.23
C SER A 548 -7.04 -9.76 -13.91
N ALA A 549 -5.96 -9.80 -14.71
CA ALA A 549 -4.75 -9.03 -14.46
C ALA A 549 -5.02 -7.53 -14.66
N ALA A 550 -4.71 -6.71 -13.66
CA ALA A 550 -4.83 -5.26 -13.77
C ALA A 550 -3.85 -4.54 -12.85
N ALA A 551 -3.61 -3.26 -13.12
CA ALA A 551 -2.92 -2.33 -12.24
C ALA A 551 -3.71 -1.04 -12.12
N LEU A 552 -3.83 -0.51 -10.91
CA LEU A 552 -4.31 0.86 -10.72
C LEU A 552 -3.23 1.82 -11.20
N THR A 553 -3.58 3.01 -11.66
CA THR A 553 -2.62 3.98 -12.13
C THR A 553 -3.08 5.39 -11.84
N ASP A 554 -2.11 6.23 -11.50
CA ASP A 554 -2.24 7.67 -11.47
C ASP A 554 -1.50 8.24 -12.68
N ASN A 555 -2.14 9.15 -13.40
CA ASN A 555 -1.58 9.78 -14.59
C ASN A 555 -1.65 11.30 -14.37
N THR A 556 -0.61 11.80 -13.72
CA THR A 556 -0.48 13.23 -13.38
C THR A 556 0.31 13.96 -14.47
N PRO A 557 0.28 15.31 -14.51
CA PRO A 557 1.12 16.08 -15.41
C PRO A 557 2.64 15.84 -15.25
N THR A 558 3.08 15.27 -14.13
CA THR A 558 4.52 15.06 -13.83
C THR A 558 4.95 13.61 -13.95
N VAL A 559 4.04 12.65 -13.80
CA VAL A 559 4.37 11.23 -13.80
C VAL A 559 3.17 10.34 -14.14
N LEU A 560 3.43 9.28 -14.88
CA LEU A 560 2.61 8.08 -14.88
C LEU A 560 3.15 7.14 -13.80
N ALA A 561 2.31 6.75 -12.85
CA ALA A 561 2.66 5.81 -11.80
C ALA A 561 1.58 4.74 -11.64
N CYS A 562 1.93 3.49 -11.96
CA CYS A 562 1.05 2.34 -11.76
C CYS A 562 1.20 1.75 -10.35
N TYR A 563 0.11 1.68 -9.60
CA TYR A 563 0.03 1.08 -8.29
C TYR A 563 -0.65 -0.29 -8.37
N GLU A 564 -0.43 -1.11 -7.34
CA GLU A 564 -1.24 -2.32 -7.07
C GLU A 564 -1.51 -3.25 -8.26
N ARG A 565 -0.54 -4.12 -8.60
CA ARG A 565 -0.77 -5.19 -9.59
C ARG A 565 -1.65 -6.33 -9.02
N GLU A 566 -2.89 -6.42 -9.46
CA GLU A 566 -3.89 -7.41 -9.02
C GLU A 566 -4.21 -8.45 -10.10
N GLY A 567 -4.79 -9.58 -9.70
CA GLY A 567 -5.25 -10.64 -10.62
C GLY A 567 -4.23 -11.72 -10.95
N GLY A 568 -4.55 -12.52 -11.97
CA GLY A 568 -3.74 -13.65 -12.42
C GLY A 568 -2.39 -13.26 -13.05
N SER A 569 -1.60 -14.27 -13.42
CA SER A 569 -0.33 -14.07 -14.12
C SER A 569 -0.58 -13.51 -15.53
N ASP A 570 0.06 -12.40 -15.86
CA ASP A 570 0.08 -11.82 -17.20
C ASP A 570 1.48 -11.28 -17.45
N ARG A 571 2.25 -12.02 -18.25
CA ARG A 571 3.65 -11.69 -18.51
C ARG A 571 3.80 -10.37 -19.25
N PHE A 572 2.90 -10.08 -20.19
CA PHE A 572 2.99 -8.85 -20.96
C PHE A 572 2.74 -7.65 -20.06
N LEU A 573 1.66 -7.67 -19.29
CA LEU A 573 1.37 -6.60 -18.33
C LEU A 573 2.49 -6.46 -17.29
N ASP A 574 3.04 -7.56 -16.78
CA ASP A 574 4.14 -7.51 -15.80
C ASP A 574 5.41 -6.86 -16.39
N LEU A 575 5.77 -7.19 -17.63
CA LEU A 575 6.90 -6.57 -18.33
C LEU A 575 6.61 -5.11 -18.72
N TRP A 576 5.38 -4.79 -19.11
CA TRP A 576 4.92 -3.44 -19.40
C TRP A 576 5.05 -2.55 -18.15
N LEU A 577 4.62 -3.05 -16.99
CA LEU A 577 4.73 -2.34 -15.72
C LEU A 577 6.18 -2.14 -15.29
N LEU A 578 7.06 -3.11 -15.56
CA LEU A 578 8.49 -2.95 -15.30
C LEU A 578 9.12 -1.92 -16.22
N ALA A 579 8.74 -1.89 -17.49
CA ALA A 579 9.34 -1.01 -18.48
C ALA A 579 8.82 0.43 -18.43
N ALA A 580 7.50 0.62 -18.24
CA ALA A 580 6.81 1.90 -18.37
C ALA A 580 5.89 2.25 -17.19
N GLY A 581 5.69 1.35 -16.22
CA GLY A 581 4.77 1.54 -15.11
C GLY A 581 5.18 2.62 -14.10
N PHE A 582 6.35 3.23 -14.26
CA PHE A 582 6.75 4.48 -13.61
C PHE A 582 7.55 5.35 -14.57
N THR A 583 6.89 6.36 -15.13
CA THR A 583 7.43 7.16 -16.24
C THR A 583 7.19 8.66 -15.97
N PRO A 584 8.25 9.44 -15.68
CA PRO A 584 8.14 10.89 -15.51
C PRO A 584 7.75 11.59 -16.81
N ALA A 585 7.03 12.70 -16.74
CA ALA A 585 6.45 13.39 -17.91
C ALA A 585 7.39 14.32 -18.67
N SER A 586 8.61 14.58 -18.17
CA SER A 586 9.45 15.65 -18.73
C SER A 586 10.76 15.17 -19.35
N GLU A 587 11.08 15.75 -20.50
CA GLU A 587 12.32 15.53 -21.26
C GLU A 587 13.58 15.73 -20.43
N ARG A 588 13.49 16.58 -19.39
CA ARG A 588 14.60 16.91 -18.49
C ARG A 588 14.93 15.80 -17.49
N VAL A 589 14.04 14.82 -17.31
CA VAL A 589 14.36 13.61 -16.54
C VAL A 589 15.02 12.61 -17.46
N THR A 590 16.33 12.41 -17.27
CA THR A 590 17.08 11.38 -17.99
C THR A 590 17.25 10.11 -17.17
N HIS A 591 17.19 10.20 -15.83
CA HIS A 591 17.44 9.08 -14.92
C HIS A 591 16.53 9.11 -13.70
N TRP A 592 16.00 7.94 -13.31
CA TRP A 592 15.21 7.80 -12.09
C TRP A 592 15.30 6.39 -11.50
N HIS A 593 14.77 6.26 -10.29
CA HIS A 593 14.79 5.02 -9.50
C HIS A 593 13.39 4.62 -9.08
N ASP A 594 13.16 3.31 -8.93
CA ASP A 594 11.90 2.76 -8.46
C ASP A 594 12.10 1.40 -7.76
N ARG A 595 11.05 0.95 -7.06
CA ARG A 595 11.04 -0.31 -6.29
C ARG A 595 9.87 -1.23 -6.63
N PRO A 596 9.71 -1.65 -7.90
CA PRO A 596 8.58 -2.47 -8.31
C PRO A 596 8.61 -3.87 -7.66
N PRO A 597 7.45 -4.54 -7.51
CA PRO A 597 7.38 -5.87 -6.90
C PRO A 597 8.18 -6.95 -7.64
N ILE A 598 8.84 -7.86 -6.91
CA ILE A 598 9.63 -8.98 -7.49
C ILE A 598 8.76 -9.92 -8.29
N ARG A 599 7.47 -10.06 -7.95
CA ARG A 599 6.53 -10.92 -8.67
C ARG A 599 6.39 -10.57 -10.16
N LEU A 600 6.71 -9.33 -10.55
CA LEU A 600 6.71 -8.90 -11.94
C LEU A 600 7.87 -9.50 -12.75
N LEU A 601 8.95 -9.94 -12.11
CA LEU A 601 10.04 -10.63 -12.82
C LEU A 601 9.52 -11.92 -13.45
N PRO A 602 9.94 -12.26 -14.68
CA PRO A 602 9.70 -13.58 -15.25
C PRO A 602 10.18 -14.72 -14.33
N ALA A 603 9.56 -15.89 -14.48
CA ALA A 603 9.95 -17.08 -13.72
C ALA A 603 11.43 -17.44 -13.95
N SER A 604 12.19 -17.49 -12.86
CA SER A 604 13.63 -17.72 -12.86
C SER A 604 14.08 -18.35 -11.54
N LEU A 605 15.26 -18.98 -11.51
CA LEU A 605 15.86 -19.53 -10.29
C LEU A 605 15.97 -18.44 -9.20
N TRP A 606 16.35 -17.21 -9.57
CA TRP A 606 16.48 -16.12 -8.62
C TRP A 606 15.15 -15.64 -8.06
N ARG A 607 14.09 -15.61 -8.87
CA ARG A 607 12.73 -15.36 -8.37
C ARG A 607 12.29 -16.47 -7.41
N ALA A 608 12.66 -17.72 -7.67
CA ALA A 608 12.40 -18.84 -6.76
C ALA A 608 13.23 -18.75 -5.46
N LEU A 609 14.48 -18.30 -5.51
CA LEU A 609 15.32 -18.09 -4.31
C LEU A 609 14.84 -16.88 -3.49
N ALA A 610 14.44 -15.77 -4.13
CA ALA A 610 13.79 -14.66 -3.45
C ALA A 610 12.45 -15.07 -2.83
N TRP A 611 11.76 -16.03 -3.44
CA TRP A 611 10.62 -16.69 -2.82
C TRP A 611 10.99 -17.46 -1.55
N ILE A 612 12.25 -17.68 -1.17
CA ILE A 612 12.58 -18.22 0.17
C ILE A 612 12.68 -17.11 1.22
N CYS A 613 13.04 -15.88 0.83
CA CYS A 613 13.24 -14.75 1.73
C CYS A 613 11.97 -13.89 1.87
N PRO A 614 11.21 -13.94 2.99
CA PRO A 614 9.88 -13.31 3.06
C PRO A 614 9.91 -11.79 3.07
N GLY A 615 11.00 -11.19 3.58
CA GLY A 615 11.21 -9.74 3.57
C GLY A 615 11.68 -9.18 2.22
N LEU A 616 12.06 -10.04 1.27
CA LEU A 616 12.54 -9.61 -0.03
C LEU A 616 11.39 -9.66 -1.04
N VAL A 617 10.79 -8.49 -1.28
CA VAL A 617 9.58 -8.40 -2.10
C VAL A 617 9.65 -7.34 -3.22
N SER A 618 10.69 -6.52 -3.25
CA SER A 618 10.86 -5.44 -4.24
C SER A 618 12.19 -5.55 -4.99
N LEU A 619 12.18 -5.12 -6.24
CA LEU A 619 13.35 -4.97 -7.10
C LEU A 619 14.02 -3.63 -6.86
N ASP A 620 15.31 -3.55 -7.18
CA ASP A 620 16.01 -2.28 -7.36
C ASP A 620 15.97 -1.94 -8.85
N SER A 621 15.13 -0.99 -9.27
CA SER A 621 14.96 -0.64 -10.69
C SER A 621 15.54 0.74 -10.99
N ARG A 622 16.42 0.81 -11.97
CA ARG A 622 17.06 2.04 -12.43
C ARG A 622 16.70 2.27 -13.88
N TYR A 623 16.25 3.47 -14.18
CA TYR A 623 15.81 3.82 -15.51
C TYR A 623 16.68 4.91 -16.09
N ARG A 624 16.89 4.84 -17.39
CA ARG A 624 17.39 5.95 -18.20
C ARG A 624 16.47 6.17 -19.39
N ARG A 625 16.38 7.40 -19.89
CA ARG A 625 15.77 7.65 -21.19
C ARG A 625 16.53 8.65 -22.03
N GLU A 626 16.32 8.53 -23.32
CA GLU A 626 16.85 9.39 -24.37
C GLU A 626 15.71 9.71 -25.36
N TRP A 627 15.69 10.93 -25.89
CA TRP A 627 14.76 11.30 -26.95
C TRP A 627 15.30 10.83 -28.30
N GLU A 628 14.47 10.15 -29.08
CA GLU A 628 14.79 9.75 -30.45
C GLU A 628 14.09 10.72 -31.43
N PRO A 629 14.82 11.67 -32.04
CA PRO A 629 14.21 12.73 -32.84
C PRO A 629 13.59 12.24 -34.15
N VAL A 630 14.13 11.17 -34.74
CA VAL A 630 13.68 10.64 -36.03
C VAL A 630 12.22 10.15 -35.96
N ASN A 631 11.93 9.33 -34.96
CA ASN A 631 10.60 8.73 -34.76
C ASN A 631 9.75 9.52 -33.77
N ARG A 632 10.25 10.66 -33.27
CA ARG A 632 9.62 11.51 -32.24
C ARG A 632 9.11 10.71 -31.03
N GLN A 633 9.97 9.86 -30.48
CA GLN A 633 9.63 8.95 -29.38
C GLN A 633 10.72 8.90 -28.31
N TRP A 634 10.33 8.52 -27.09
CA TRP A 634 11.27 8.22 -26.02
C TRP A 634 11.80 6.80 -26.13
N ARG A 635 13.11 6.62 -26.01
CA ARG A 635 13.71 5.32 -25.73
C ARG A 635 14.05 5.24 -24.25
N GLN A 636 13.24 4.48 -23.51
CA GLN A 636 13.35 4.28 -22.06
C GLN A 636 13.93 2.89 -21.76
N ALA A 637 15.10 2.84 -21.14
CA ALA A 637 15.75 1.59 -20.74
C ALA A 637 15.71 1.43 -19.22
N GLY A 638 15.27 0.26 -18.76
CA GLY A 638 15.22 -0.12 -17.35
C GLY A 638 16.18 -1.26 -17.03
N GLU A 639 16.89 -1.16 -15.91
CA GLU A 639 17.65 -2.24 -15.31
C GLU A 639 17.03 -2.64 -13.98
N HIS A 640 16.49 -3.86 -13.89
CA HIS A 640 15.81 -4.38 -12.70
C HIS A 640 16.69 -5.44 -12.03
N ARG A 641 17.17 -5.12 -10.83
CA ARG A 641 18.10 -5.98 -10.09
C ARG A 641 17.43 -6.66 -8.91
N LEU A 642 17.80 -7.91 -8.71
CA LEU A 642 17.48 -8.72 -7.55
C LEU A 642 18.78 -9.32 -6.99
N PHE A 643 19.09 -9.05 -5.72
CA PHE A 643 20.33 -9.45 -5.04
C PHE A 643 21.63 -8.99 -5.74
N GLY A 644 21.59 -7.99 -6.62
CA GLY A 644 22.73 -7.58 -7.44
C GLY A 644 23.24 -8.63 -8.44
N ARG A 645 22.59 -9.81 -8.53
CA ARG A 645 22.99 -10.92 -9.42
C ARG A 645 22.00 -11.19 -10.53
N ALA A 646 20.70 -11.21 -10.23
CA ALA A 646 19.69 -11.35 -11.27
C ALA A 646 19.39 -9.97 -11.85
N ARG A 647 19.49 -9.86 -13.18
CA ARG A 647 19.26 -8.64 -13.94
C ARG A 647 18.26 -8.94 -15.06
N LEU A 648 17.17 -8.18 -15.07
CA LEU A 648 16.28 -8.06 -16.21
C LEU A 648 16.50 -6.68 -16.80
N GLU A 649 16.72 -6.62 -18.11
CA GLU A 649 16.78 -5.37 -18.87
C GLU A 649 15.46 -5.19 -19.59
N THR A 650 14.89 -3.99 -19.56
CA THR A 650 13.74 -3.61 -20.37
C THR A 650 14.11 -2.43 -21.27
N THR A 651 13.53 -2.35 -22.45
CA THR A 651 13.59 -1.17 -23.32
C THR A 651 12.20 -0.92 -23.89
N ALA A 652 11.70 0.29 -23.66
CA ALA A 652 10.40 0.77 -24.10
C ALA A 652 10.59 1.93 -25.07
N TRP A 653 9.89 1.89 -26.20
CA TRP A 653 9.79 3.02 -27.13
C TRP A 653 8.41 3.65 -26.97
N ILE A 654 8.36 4.89 -26.52
CA ILE A 654 7.12 5.55 -26.09
C ILE A 654 6.89 6.77 -26.96
N SER A 655 5.86 6.71 -27.80
CA SER A 655 5.33 7.87 -28.52
C SER A 655 4.52 8.72 -27.55
N PRO A 656 4.74 10.05 -27.49
CA PRO A 656 3.93 10.92 -26.64
C PRO A 656 2.46 11.02 -27.08
N GLU A 657 2.14 10.65 -28.32
CA GLU A 657 0.78 10.71 -28.90
C GLU A 657 0.06 9.36 -28.79
N LEU A 658 0.79 8.26 -28.97
CA LEU A 658 0.21 6.92 -29.08
C LEU A 658 0.43 6.05 -27.84
N GLY A 659 1.45 6.35 -27.04
CA GLY A 659 1.88 5.56 -25.90
C GLY A 659 3.01 4.59 -26.25
N LEU A 660 3.08 3.45 -25.56
CA LEU A 660 4.14 2.47 -25.77
C LEU A 660 4.01 1.79 -27.14
N MET A 661 4.95 2.06 -28.04
CA MET A 661 5.00 1.53 -29.41
C MET A 661 5.68 0.16 -29.46
N ARG A 662 6.77 -0.02 -28.70
CA ARG A 662 7.56 -1.25 -28.66
C ARG A 662 8.07 -1.52 -27.26
N LEU A 663 8.12 -2.80 -26.89
CA LEU A 663 8.67 -3.29 -25.64
C LEU A 663 9.61 -4.44 -25.90
N GLU A 664 10.81 -4.35 -25.37
CA GLU A 664 11.78 -5.43 -25.32
C GLU A 664 12.18 -5.71 -23.89
N ALA A 665 12.37 -6.98 -23.58
CA ALA A 665 12.88 -7.40 -22.28
C ALA A 665 13.85 -8.57 -22.43
N ARG A 666 14.95 -8.57 -21.66
CA ARG A 666 15.97 -9.61 -21.71
C ARG A 666 16.41 -10.04 -20.33
N MET A 667 16.42 -11.34 -20.08
CA MET A 667 16.91 -11.97 -18.85
C MET A 667 17.78 -13.18 -19.18
N GLY A 668 19.10 -13.03 -19.07
CA GLY A 668 20.04 -14.05 -19.54
C GLY A 668 19.86 -14.31 -21.05
N GLN A 669 19.65 -15.57 -21.43
CA GLN A 669 19.41 -15.98 -22.82
C GLN A 669 17.96 -15.83 -23.29
N ARG A 670 17.03 -15.44 -22.40
CA ARG A 670 15.61 -15.28 -22.74
C ARG A 670 15.33 -13.84 -23.14
N GLY A 671 14.73 -13.64 -24.30
CA GLY A 671 14.25 -12.36 -24.81
C GLY A 671 12.73 -12.39 -25.01
N TRP A 672 12.10 -11.23 -24.82
CA TRP A 672 10.70 -10.98 -25.15
C TRP A 672 10.62 -9.69 -25.94
N HIS A 673 9.81 -9.68 -27.00
CA HIS A 673 9.65 -8.55 -27.90
C HIS A 673 8.16 -8.39 -28.17
N TYR A 674 7.66 -7.17 -28.03
CA TYR A 674 6.27 -6.81 -28.32
C TYR A 674 6.25 -5.51 -29.12
N HIS A 675 5.40 -5.43 -30.13
CA HIS A 675 5.15 -4.22 -30.92
C HIS A 675 3.66 -3.92 -30.95
N LEU A 676 3.33 -2.63 -30.95
CA LEU A 676 1.95 -2.15 -31.06
C LEU A 676 1.42 -2.48 -32.45
N ILE A 677 0.26 -3.11 -32.52
CA ILE A 677 -0.46 -3.45 -33.76
C ILE A 677 -1.69 -2.58 -33.91
N ARG A 678 -2.31 -2.14 -32.81
CA ARG A 678 -3.49 -1.28 -32.85
C ARG A 678 -3.52 -0.35 -31.64
N ALA A 679 -3.83 0.92 -31.88
CA ALA A 679 -4.20 1.88 -30.85
C ALA A 679 -5.59 2.45 -31.16
N ALA A 680 -6.50 2.35 -30.21
CA ALA A 680 -7.84 2.90 -30.33
C ALA A 680 -8.25 3.67 -29.08
N GLN A 681 -9.12 4.64 -29.28
CA GLN A 681 -9.76 5.43 -28.24
C GLN A 681 -11.27 5.32 -28.43
N GLN A 682 -11.97 4.87 -27.39
CA GLN A 682 -13.43 4.97 -27.36
C GLN A 682 -13.84 6.44 -27.22
N GLY A 683 -14.83 6.86 -28.03
CA GLY A 683 -15.36 8.23 -27.97
C GLY A 683 -16.20 8.47 -26.73
N ASP A 684 -16.13 9.70 -26.22
CA ASP A 684 -16.93 10.19 -25.10
C ASP A 684 -17.19 11.70 -25.28
N THR A 685 -17.92 12.32 -24.36
CA THR A 685 -18.26 13.75 -24.37
C THR A 685 -16.98 14.59 -24.36
N GLY A 686 -16.63 15.16 -25.52
CA GLY A 686 -15.42 15.96 -25.71
C GLY A 686 -14.15 15.14 -26.03
N ILE A 687 -14.24 13.82 -26.14
CA ILE A 687 -13.12 12.93 -26.52
C ILE A 687 -13.47 12.23 -27.83
N PRO A 688 -12.79 12.53 -28.95
CA PRO A 688 -13.07 11.89 -30.23
C PRO A 688 -12.65 10.41 -30.23
N ALA A 689 -13.45 9.57 -30.87
CA ALA A 689 -13.08 8.18 -31.12
C ALA A 689 -12.05 8.09 -32.25
N PHE A 690 -11.08 7.18 -32.13
CA PHE A 690 -10.20 6.82 -33.24
C PHE A 690 -9.75 5.36 -33.14
N SER A 691 -9.26 4.81 -34.26
CA SER A 691 -8.60 3.51 -34.32
C SER A 691 -7.53 3.57 -35.40
N LEU A 692 -6.28 3.27 -35.00
CA LEU A 692 -5.11 3.21 -35.87
C LEU A 692 -4.54 1.80 -35.82
N GLU A 693 -4.25 1.23 -36.98
CA GLU A 693 -3.52 -0.04 -37.11
C GLU A 693 -2.08 0.22 -37.56
N PHE A 694 -1.17 -0.65 -37.13
CA PHE A 694 0.27 -0.53 -37.34
C PHE A 694 0.83 -1.81 -37.92
N ASP A 695 1.83 -1.69 -38.80
CA ASP A 695 2.55 -2.82 -39.36
C ASP A 695 3.60 -3.36 -38.37
N THR A 696 4.35 -4.39 -38.77
CA THR A 696 5.40 -4.99 -37.93
C THR A 696 6.59 -4.07 -37.66
N ARG A 697 6.71 -2.94 -38.38
CA ARG A 697 7.73 -1.90 -38.16
C ARG A 697 7.22 -0.78 -37.26
N GLY A 698 5.92 -0.76 -36.93
CA GLY A 698 5.28 0.27 -36.12
C GLY A 698 4.83 1.49 -36.93
N ASP A 699 4.85 1.40 -38.26
CA ASP A 699 4.34 2.44 -39.14
C ASP A 699 2.81 2.28 -39.28
N PRO A 700 2.04 3.39 -39.26
CA PRO A 700 0.60 3.30 -39.43
C PRO A 700 0.27 2.72 -40.81
N THR A 701 -0.50 1.64 -40.83
CA THR A 701 -1.06 1.13 -42.09
C THR A 701 -2.12 2.11 -42.53
N CYS A 702 -1.96 2.74 -43.71
CA CYS A 702 -2.96 3.65 -44.26
C CYS A 702 -4.36 3.03 -44.19
N PRO A 703 -5.39 3.80 -43.81
CA PRO A 703 -6.76 3.31 -43.74
C PRO A 703 -7.30 2.81 -45.08
#